data_AF-A0A955SXL9-F1
#
_entry.id   AF-A0A955SXL9-F1
#
_cell.length_a   1.000
_cell.length_b   1.000
_cell.length_c   1.000
_cell.angle_alpha   90.00
_cell.angle_beta   90.00
_cell.angle_gamma   90.00
#
_symmetry.space_group_name_H-M   'P 1'
#
loop_
_entity.id
_entity.type
_entity.pdbx_description
1 polymer ?
#
loop_
_entity_poly.entity_id
_entity_poly.type
_entity_poly.pdbx_seq_one_letter_code
_entity_poly.pdbx_strand_id
1 'polypeptide(L)'
;MSFFHFPSRTFLFHLLAALALAPGAYSESLVFLAKDGTAQFHLILDSDPSGLDTTVAEDLVGTIEKISGAKVSTEDDKEGKIQVYLGEKAEFTNLPIDIPDLEEESYFLKVTPNAIYLIGGSPLGTSHAAYTLLRQVGCRWVMPGEIGECLPKSKDLSLKVQERFESPDFSFRDIWYAYGCSAEASKRRADWLRRNRMHRPPVQHGHNLTNTLAVFAPFEERPDLYSLENGVRTKNQICTSNPEAVALVVKAISEYLKKYPDTQAYSLCPDDNTDFCECENCTALDSGHMDRGGRPSVSDRYQVFLNQVLEGLSKEHPDVLVTHYAYNENHTDPPVNTPVHPNTGIFLTTSVFCSAHGIGDEFCDSRMDFKQLLSEWTAKTKHVYIYEYDPVPYSGGLPWPMWDAHGREMKVYKELGVQGFSFEGQDSWASYFPNYYIGAQMMWNAEQDYHPVFEDMLDSFFHEASAPMKEYYRILASKIGSVEKKVEWGLLDYPKYFPREVVERCRQALEQAEAKASDPIIKKRVEMVRMSFDEMDAFTAMKTAGPETKWDEYQQMVKRLEDSIQRMDITNEDFLLADIAREKTLAGISDRFAMEQGFINKWRICGPFDNVGKEGHNRVYGPEEGVDLTASYTGKEGETASWKVCEGPEWQGYVDLKAQYDQDNFVVAYAVNWITLDQGPKEVEFRVGSNDSVKVFLNGKEVWTNPISRPASADDDIVPVTLPKGTSQVLLKIGQTGRDWGFYFRITEPNSTTPVSGAEISIDPPK
;
A
#
# COMPACT_ATOMS: atom_id res chain seq x y z
N MET A 1 -4.24 52.48 -57.64
CA MET A 1 -3.83 53.66 -56.86
C MET A 1 -3.27 53.13 -55.53
N SER A 2 -1.98 52.80 -55.50
CA SER A 2 -0.86 53.64 -55.01
C SER A 2 -0.59 53.31 -53.54
N PHE A 3 0.30 52.35 -53.22
CA PHE A 3 1.75 52.53 -53.04
C PHE A 3 2.12 53.88 -52.40
N PHE A 4 2.62 53.84 -51.16
CA PHE A 4 3.57 54.82 -50.65
C PHE A 4 4.66 54.15 -49.80
N HIS A 5 5.85 54.15 -50.40
CA HIS A 5 7.17 54.16 -49.78
C HIS A 5 7.39 55.42 -48.94
N PHE A 6 8.29 55.36 -47.94
CA PHE A 6 9.35 56.36 -47.68
C PHE A 6 10.33 55.84 -46.60
N PRO A 7 11.54 56.43 -46.40
CA PRO A 7 12.81 55.78 -46.75
C PRO A 7 13.81 55.66 -45.58
N SER A 8 14.99 55.17 -45.94
CA SER A 8 16.24 55.04 -45.16
C SER A 8 16.68 56.29 -44.37
N ARG A 9 17.35 56.05 -43.23
CA ARG A 9 18.59 56.77 -42.83
C ARG A 9 19.39 56.03 -41.75
N THR A 10 20.67 55.95 -42.06
CA THR A 10 21.88 55.49 -41.38
C THR A 10 22.14 56.13 -40.01
N PHE A 11 22.62 55.36 -39.02
CA PHE A 11 23.56 55.80 -37.96
C PHE A 11 24.32 54.56 -37.45
N LEU A 12 25.52 54.30 -37.97
CA LEU A 12 26.84 54.63 -37.39
C LEU A 12 27.13 53.93 -36.05
N PHE A 13 27.80 52.78 -36.14
CA PHE A 13 28.49 52.12 -35.03
C PHE A 13 29.67 52.99 -34.57
N HIS A 14 29.79 53.23 -33.27
CA HIS A 14 31.04 53.64 -32.63
C HIS A 14 31.45 52.56 -31.62
N LEU A 15 32.59 51.92 -31.93
CA LEU A 15 33.43 51.20 -30.97
C LEU A 15 33.92 52.19 -29.91
N LEU A 16 33.84 51.82 -28.64
CA LEU A 16 34.85 52.16 -27.65
C LEU A 16 34.86 51.09 -26.56
N ALA A 17 36.05 50.52 -26.37
CA ALA A 17 36.34 49.35 -25.57
C ALA A 17 36.13 49.60 -24.06
N ALA A 18 35.46 48.65 -23.41
CA ALA A 18 35.64 48.37 -22.00
C ALA A 18 36.23 46.96 -21.90
N LEU A 19 37.36 46.85 -21.20
CA LEU A 19 38.15 45.63 -21.05
C LEU A 19 37.27 44.44 -20.67
N ALA A 20 37.23 43.44 -21.55
CA ALA A 20 36.91 42.09 -21.16
C ALA A 20 38.05 41.56 -20.28
N LEU A 21 37.87 41.63 -18.97
CA LEU A 21 38.46 40.64 -18.09
C LEU A 21 37.79 39.32 -18.45
N ALA A 22 38.46 38.52 -19.28
CA ALA A 22 38.10 37.13 -19.46
C ALA A 22 37.98 36.49 -18.07
N PRO A 23 36.88 35.78 -17.75
CA PRO A 23 36.93 34.83 -16.65
C PRO A 23 38.06 33.87 -17.02
N GLY A 24 39.05 33.74 -16.13
CA GLY A 24 40.05 32.71 -16.28
C GLY A 24 39.33 31.39 -16.53
N ALA A 25 39.64 30.75 -17.66
CA ALA A 25 39.21 29.40 -17.93
C ALA A 25 39.80 28.54 -16.80
N TYR A 26 39.01 28.27 -15.76
CA TYR A 26 39.22 27.09 -14.94
C TYR A 26 39.08 25.92 -15.92
N SER A 27 40.22 25.40 -16.39
CA SER A 27 40.28 24.02 -16.85
C SER A 27 39.57 23.19 -15.80
N GLU A 28 38.42 22.58 -16.12
CA GLU A 28 37.74 21.66 -15.21
C GLU A 28 38.73 20.55 -14.84
N SER A 29 39.37 20.68 -13.68
CA SER A 29 40.33 19.68 -13.21
C SER A 29 39.55 18.46 -12.79
N LEU A 30 39.70 17.38 -13.56
CA LEU A 30 39.14 16.07 -13.22
C LEU A 30 39.98 15.39 -12.15
N VAL A 31 39.28 14.81 -11.18
CA VAL A 31 39.84 14.04 -10.07
C VAL A 31 39.48 12.59 -10.29
N PHE A 32 40.47 11.71 -10.41
CA PHE A 32 40.24 10.30 -10.71
C PHE A 32 40.14 9.47 -9.42
N LEU A 33 39.06 8.70 -9.29
CA LEU A 33 38.95 7.58 -8.35
C LEU A 33 39.55 6.31 -8.98
N ALA A 34 39.40 6.12 -10.28
CA ALA A 34 40.03 5.04 -11.02
C ALA A 34 40.54 5.58 -12.35
N LYS A 35 41.70 5.09 -12.80
CA LYS A 35 42.28 5.43 -14.10
C LYS A 35 42.94 4.20 -14.70
N ASP A 36 42.63 3.92 -15.97
CA ASP A 36 43.09 2.72 -16.68
C ASP A 36 42.77 1.41 -15.91
N GLY A 37 41.70 1.40 -15.11
CA GLY A 37 41.32 0.27 -14.27
C GLY A 37 42.20 0.08 -13.03
N THR A 38 42.94 1.11 -12.60
CA THR A 38 43.75 1.12 -11.37
C THR A 38 43.22 2.16 -10.39
N ALA A 39 43.13 1.80 -9.11
CA ALA A 39 42.62 2.67 -8.05
C ALA A 39 43.56 3.85 -7.85
N GLN A 40 43.02 5.07 -7.92
CA GLN A 40 43.77 6.32 -7.77
C GLN A 40 43.59 6.96 -6.40
N PHE A 41 42.83 6.34 -5.51
CA PHE A 41 42.50 6.87 -4.19
C PHE A 41 42.89 5.95 -3.04
N HIS A 42 43.06 6.55 -1.87
CA HIS A 42 43.23 5.88 -0.58
C HIS A 42 42.12 6.36 0.37
N LEU A 43 41.36 5.41 0.92
CA LEU A 43 40.24 5.68 1.83
C LEU A 43 40.75 5.91 3.25
N ILE A 44 40.32 7.00 3.87
CA ILE A 44 40.58 7.35 5.27
C ILE A 44 39.24 7.34 5.98
N LEU A 45 39.07 6.36 6.87
CA LEU A 45 37.95 6.30 7.80
C LEU A 45 38.27 7.11 9.05
N ASP A 46 37.23 7.45 9.82
CA ASP A 46 37.42 8.15 11.08
C ASP A 46 38.02 7.27 12.20
N SER A 47 38.28 7.88 13.36
CA SER A 47 39.03 7.26 14.47
C SER A 47 38.22 6.27 15.31
N ASP A 48 36.89 6.27 15.22
CA ASP A 48 36.02 5.37 15.97
C ASP A 48 35.33 4.34 15.04
N PRO A 49 36.00 3.20 14.74
CA PRO A 49 35.41 2.14 13.94
C PRO A 49 34.21 1.43 14.60
N SER A 50 33.78 1.82 15.82
CA SER A 50 32.61 1.24 16.48
C SER A 50 31.30 2.00 16.21
N GLY A 51 31.38 3.28 15.81
CA GLY A 51 30.23 4.10 15.40
C GLY A 51 30.00 4.13 13.89
N LEU A 52 31.06 3.91 13.10
CA LEU A 52 31.01 3.93 11.65
C LEU A 52 30.55 2.57 11.11
N ASP A 53 29.42 2.55 10.39
CA ASP A 53 28.94 1.34 9.70
C ASP A 53 29.94 0.96 8.60
N THR A 54 30.77 -0.06 8.84
CA THR A 54 31.76 -0.55 7.86
C THR A 54 31.12 -0.93 6.54
N THR A 55 29.81 -1.25 6.55
CA THR A 55 29.02 -1.52 5.35
C THR A 55 29.07 -0.36 4.35
N VAL A 56 29.07 0.91 4.80
CA VAL A 56 29.11 2.06 3.88
C VAL A 56 30.45 2.15 3.16
N ALA A 57 31.55 1.96 3.91
CA ALA A 57 32.89 1.96 3.34
C ALA A 57 33.10 0.78 2.38
N GLU A 58 32.64 -0.41 2.76
CA GLU A 58 32.67 -1.62 1.94
C GLU A 58 31.83 -1.47 0.66
N ASP A 59 30.62 -0.92 0.75
CA ASP A 59 29.74 -0.71 -0.41
C ASP A 59 30.30 0.38 -1.34
N LEU A 60 30.89 1.45 -0.80
CA LEU A 60 31.58 2.48 -1.59
C LEU A 60 32.75 1.89 -2.38
N VAL A 61 33.65 1.18 -1.69
CA VAL A 61 34.81 0.53 -2.33
C VAL A 61 34.33 -0.50 -3.34
N GLY A 62 33.51 -1.46 -2.92
CA GLY A 62 33.02 -2.54 -3.76
C GLY A 62 32.27 -2.04 -4.99
N THR A 63 31.51 -0.95 -4.87
CA THR A 63 30.83 -0.33 -6.02
C THR A 63 31.83 0.28 -7.00
N ILE A 64 32.87 0.99 -6.52
CA ILE A 64 33.93 1.52 -7.39
C ILE A 64 34.69 0.38 -8.11
N GLU A 65 34.98 -0.72 -7.42
CA GLU A 65 35.59 -1.90 -8.03
C GLU A 65 34.67 -2.51 -9.11
N LYS A 66 33.37 -2.66 -8.83
CA LYS A 66 32.37 -3.17 -9.79
C LYS A 66 32.26 -2.29 -11.05
N ILE A 67 32.42 -0.97 -10.92
CA ILE A 67 32.37 -0.01 -12.04
C ILE A 67 33.64 -0.07 -12.89
N SER A 68 34.80 -0.05 -12.23
CA SER A 68 36.08 0.25 -12.87
C SER A 68 37.01 -0.93 -13.06
N GLY A 69 36.78 -2.02 -12.34
CA GLY A 69 37.70 -3.15 -12.23
C GLY A 69 38.94 -2.86 -11.38
N ALA A 70 39.08 -1.63 -10.86
CA ALA A 70 40.17 -1.25 -9.99
C ALA A 70 39.98 -1.87 -8.60
N LYS A 71 40.90 -2.73 -8.19
CA LYS A 71 40.93 -3.22 -6.82
C LYS A 71 41.46 -2.13 -5.89
N VAL A 72 40.74 -1.89 -4.79
CA VAL A 72 41.11 -0.89 -3.78
C VAL A 72 41.45 -1.67 -2.51
N SER A 73 42.73 -1.75 -2.16
CA SER A 73 43.09 -2.22 -0.82
C SER A 73 43.14 -1.04 0.13
N THR A 74 42.52 -1.18 1.30
CA THR A 74 42.67 -0.23 2.42
C THR A 74 44.08 -0.23 3.01
N GLU A 75 44.91 -1.22 2.64
CA GLU A 75 46.34 -1.31 3.03
C GLU A 75 47.31 -0.79 1.95
N ASP A 76 46.80 -0.32 0.81
CA ASP A 76 47.65 0.19 -0.27
C ASP A 76 48.44 1.44 0.15
N ASP A 77 49.59 1.63 -0.50
CA ASP A 77 50.42 2.81 -0.32
C ASP A 77 49.64 4.11 -0.59
N LYS A 78 49.77 5.06 0.33
CA LYS A 78 49.11 6.38 0.27
C LYS A 78 49.80 7.29 -0.75
N GLU A 79 51.06 6.98 -1.10
CA GLU A 79 51.89 7.83 -1.94
C GLU A 79 51.34 7.95 -3.37
N GLY A 80 51.11 9.18 -3.83
CA GLY A 80 50.59 9.47 -5.17
C GLY A 80 49.08 9.24 -5.37
N LYS A 81 48.34 8.78 -4.37
CA LYS A 81 46.89 8.59 -4.43
C LYS A 81 46.13 9.78 -3.83
N ILE A 82 44.94 10.06 -4.36
CA ILE A 82 44.03 11.05 -3.75
C ILE A 82 43.46 10.52 -2.43
N GLN A 83 43.42 11.37 -1.41
CA GLN A 83 42.87 10.98 -0.12
C GLN A 83 41.34 11.17 -0.12
N VAL A 84 40.59 10.11 0.22
CA VAL A 84 39.13 10.15 0.38
C VAL A 84 38.82 10.02 1.86
N TYR A 85 38.32 11.09 2.47
CA TYR A 85 37.90 11.09 3.87
C TYR A 85 36.41 10.72 3.95
N LEU A 86 36.09 9.69 4.72
CA LEU A 86 34.72 9.21 4.95
C LEU A 86 34.50 9.04 6.45
N GLY A 87 33.54 9.76 7.02
CA GLY A 87 33.23 9.68 8.45
C GLY A 87 32.56 10.93 8.99
N GLU A 88 32.42 10.97 10.30
CA GLU A 88 31.68 12.02 10.98
C GLU A 88 32.52 13.30 11.17
N LYS A 89 31.86 14.47 11.14
CA LYS A 89 32.53 15.77 11.39
C LYS A 89 33.25 15.78 12.73
N ALA A 90 32.65 15.19 13.77
CA ALA A 90 33.19 15.18 15.13
C ALA A 90 34.56 14.50 15.24
N GLU A 91 34.80 13.48 14.40
CA GLU A 91 36.04 12.69 14.42
C GLU A 91 37.16 13.33 13.59
N PHE A 92 36.83 14.24 12.69
CA PHE A 92 37.78 14.92 11.81
C PHE A 92 38.12 16.34 12.29
N THR A 93 38.93 16.43 13.34
CA THR A 93 39.24 17.71 14.01
C THR A 93 40.28 18.60 13.30
N ASN A 94 41.04 18.07 12.34
CA ASN A 94 42.17 18.78 11.69
C ASN A 94 42.18 18.64 10.15
N LEU A 95 41.02 18.74 9.50
CA LEU A 95 40.97 18.75 8.04
C LEU A 95 41.39 20.13 7.49
N PRO A 96 42.08 20.19 6.33
CA PRO A 96 42.54 21.45 5.73
C PRO A 96 41.42 22.20 4.98
N ILE A 97 40.18 21.99 5.41
CA ILE A 97 38.96 22.56 4.82
C ILE A 97 38.05 23.05 5.95
N ASP A 98 37.28 24.09 5.66
CA ASP A 98 36.19 24.51 6.53
C ASP A 98 34.97 23.63 6.25
N ILE A 99 34.32 23.15 7.32
CA ILE A 99 33.16 22.24 7.24
C ILE A 99 32.01 22.93 7.96
N PRO A 100 30.87 23.16 7.27
CA PRO A 100 29.70 23.80 7.88
C PRO A 100 29.15 22.96 9.03
N ASP A 101 28.28 23.54 9.84
CA ASP A 101 27.53 22.76 10.83
C ASP A 101 26.60 21.78 10.14
N LEU A 102 26.61 20.52 10.61
CA LEU A 102 25.88 19.41 10.01
C LEU A 102 24.87 18.91 11.05
N GLU A 103 23.60 18.84 10.67
CA GLU A 103 22.59 18.12 11.43
C GLU A 103 22.76 16.60 11.23
N GLU A 104 21.95 15.79 11.90
CA GLU A 104 22.08 14.33 11.93
C GLU A 104 22.16 13.70 10.53
N GLU A 105 21.26 14.07 9.62
CA GLU A 105 21.23 13.54 8.25
C GLU A 105 22.00 14.41 7.23
N SER A 106 22.51 15.58 7.65
CA SER A 106 23.23 16.49 6.76
C SER A 106 24.61 15.93 6.39
N TYR A 107 25.06 16.28 5.19
CA TYR A 107 26.42 15.98 4.77
C TYR A 107 27.12 17.12 4.04
N PHE A 108 28.45 17.07 4.07
CA PHE A 108 29.35 17.91 3.29
C PHE A 108 30.18 17.04 2.35
N LEU A 109 29.98 17.23 1.04
CA LEU A 109 30.73 16.57 -0.03
C LEU A 109 31.61 17.61 -0.73
N LYS A 110 32.93 17.43 -0.68
CA LYS A 110 33.88 18.33 -1.34
C LYS A 110 34.92 17.56 -2.12
N VAL A 111 35.05 17.84 -3.41
CA VAL A 111 36.07 17.29 -4.29
C VAL A 111 37.05 18.39 -4.62
N THR A 112 38.32 18.19 -4.27
CA THR A 112 39.43 19.08 -4.61
C THR A 112 40.46 18.32 -5.46
N PRO A 113 41.41 19.02 -6.11
CA PRO A 113 42.49 18.34 -6.84
C PRO A 113 43.34 17.38 -5.99
N ASN A 114 43.35 17.54 -4.65
CA ASN A 114 44.24 16.82 -3.74
C ASN A 114 43.53 15.85 -2.79
N ALA A 115 42.21 16.01 -2.59
CA ALA A 115 41.42 15.23 -1.64
C ALA A 115 39.92 15.28 -1.93
N ILE A 116 39.20 14.25 -1.50
CA ILE A 116 37.74 14.16 -1.49
C ILE A 116 37.29 14.02 -0.03
N TYR A 117 36.26 14.76 0.35
CA TYR A 117 35.70 14.76 1.70
C TYR A 117 34.23 14.37 1.61
N LEU A 118 33.85 13.31 2.35
CA LEU A 118 32.51 12.75 2.48
C LEU A 118 32.15 12.76 3.97
N ILE A 119 31.77 13.93 4.47
CA ILE A 119 31.66 14.18 5.91
C ILE A 119 30.20 14.31 6.31
N GLY A 120 29.74 13.49 7.27
CA GLY A 120 28.38 13.55 7.81
C GLY A 120 28.31 14.22 9.18
N GLY A 121 27.13 14.71 9.56
CA GLY A 121 26.83 15.09 10.96
C GLY A 121 26.64 13.89 11.90
N SER A 122 26.38 12.72 11.33
CA SER A 122 26.28 11.41 12.01
C SER A 122 26.73 10.28 11.06
N PRO A 123 26.73 9.00 11.46
CA PRO A 123 26.94 7.88 10.53
C PRO A 123 25.95 7.87 9.35
N LEU A 124 24.72 8.35 9.58
CA LEU A 124 23.67 8.43 8.56
C LEU A 124 23.97 9.51 7.50
N GLY A 125 24.35 10.71 7.94
CA GLY A 125 24.83 11.75 7.02
C GLY A 125 26.06 11.30 6.21
N THR A 126 26.97 10.56 6.84
CA THR A 126 28.16 9.98 6.18
C THR A 126 27.76 8.99 5.08
N SER A 127 26.80 8.12 5.37
CA SER A 127 26.18 7.22 4.39
C SER A 127 25.61 8.00 3.20
N HIS A 128 24.86 9.08 3.45
CA HIS A 128 24.28 9.91 2.40
C HIS A 128 25.33 10.60 1.52
N ALA A 129 26.46 11.02 2.09
CA ALA A 129 27.59 11.58 1.33
C ALA A 129 28.17 10.55 0.33
N ALA A 130 28.40 9.32 0.79
CA ALA A 130 28.96 8.24 -0.02
C ALA A 130 28.02 7.87 -1.19
N TYR A 131 26.73 7.68 -0.92
CA TYR A 131 25.77 7.35 -1.98
C TYR A 131 25.50 8.52 -2.92
N THR A 132 25.62 9.77 -2.46
CA THR A 132 25.58 10.93 -3.35
C THR A 132 26.75 10.90 -4.34
N LEU A 133 27.98 10.66 -3.87
CA LEU A 133 29.15 10.52 -4.74
C LEU A 133 28.96 9.42 -5.79
N LEU A 134 28.48 8.24 -5.37
CA LEU A 134 28.22 7.11 -6.27
C LEU A 134 27.16 7.46 -7.32
N ARG A 135 26.11 8.18 -6.95
CA ARG A 135 25.12 8.69 -7.93
C ARG A 135 25.74 9.67 -8.91
N GLN A 136 26.68 10.53 -8.49
CA GLN A 136 27.35 11.47 -9.39
C GLN A 136 28.20 10.78 -10.46
N VAL A 137 28.76 9.61 -10.17
CA VAL A 137 29.50 8.83 -11.15
C VAL A 137 28.61 7.91 -12.00
N GLY A 138 27.28 7.97 -11.81
CA GLY A 138 26.28 7.31 -12.66
C GLY A 138 25.60 6.08 -12.03
N CYS A 139 25.86 5.75 -10.76
CA CYS A 139 25.17 4.62 -10.11
C CYS A 139 23.70 4.92 -9.87
N ARG A 140 22.82 3.95 -10.12
CA ARG A 140 21.40 3.96 -9.70
C ARG A 140 21.04 2.63 -9.05
N TRP A 141 20.19 2.69 -8.03
CA TRP A 141 19.59 1.53 -7.39
C TRP A 141 18.07 1.64 -7.54
N VAL A 142 17.57 1.15 -8.67
CA VAL A 142 16.18 1.37 -9.09
C VAL A 142 15.20 0.54 -8.26
N MET A 143 15.61 -0.65 -7.85
CA MET A 143 14.84 -1.55 -6.97
C MET A 143 15.80 -2.44 -6.14
N PRO A 144 15.31 -3.23 -5.17
CA PRO A 144 16.14 -4.14 -4.38
C PRO A 144 16.83 -5.23 -5.21
N GLY A 145 18.04 -5.60 -4.81
CA GLY A 145 18.81 -6.69 -5.41
C GLY A 145 19.56 -6.33 -6.69
N GLU A 146 20.29 -7.32 -7.25
CA GLU A 146 21.16 -7.13 -8.41
C GLU A 146 20.40 -6.66 -9.66
N ILE A 147 19.14 -7.06 -9.82
CA ILE A 147 18.30 -6.60 -10.93
C ILE A 147 18.13 -5.07 -10.90
N GLY A 148 18.13 -4.47 -9.70
CA GLY A 148 18.02 -3.04 -9.46
C GLY A 148 19.31 -2.24 -9.61
N GLU A 149 20.47 -2.90 -9.61
CA GLU A 149 21.78 -2.24 -9.69
C GLU A 149 22.07 -1.79 -11.13
N CYS A 150 22.11 -0.48 -11.35
CA CYS A 150 22.54 0.13 -12.60
C CYS A 150 23.89 0.80 -12.36
N LEU A 151 24.96 0.02 -12.55
CA LEU A 151 26.33 0.48 -12.35
C LEU A 151 26.99 0.71 -13.71
N PRO A 152 27.47 1.94 -14.00
CA PRO A 152 28.19 2.19 -15.24
C PRO A 152 29.46 1.35 -15.30
N LYS A 153 29.95 1.08 -16.52
CA LYS A 153 31.24 0.41 -16.73
C LYS A 153 32.23 1.42 -17.29
N SER A 154 33.23 1.79 -16.50
CA SER A 154 34.27 2.72 -16.93
C SER A 154 35.58 2.45 -16.20
N LYS A 155 36.65 2.22 -16.96
CA LYS A 155 38.03 2.13 -16.43
C LYS A 155 38.55 3.46 -15.89
N ASP A 156 37.98 4.56 -16.36
CA ASP A 156 38.30 5.93 -15.97
C ASP A 156 37.10 6.50 -15.22
N LEU A 157 37.18 6.46 -13.88
CA LEU A 157 36.18 7.00 -13.00
C LEU A 157 36.68 8.34 -12.46
N SER A 158 36.05 9.43 -12.91
CA SER A 158 36.46 10.77 -12.54
C SER A 158 35.32 11.63 -12.02
N LEU A 159 35.69 12.62 -11.21
CA LEU A 159 34.81 13.61 -10.60
C LEU A 159 35.29 15.00 -10.97
N LYS A 160 34.36 15.95 -11.08
CA LYS A 160 34.70 17.36 -11.17
C LYS A 160 34.98 17.91 -9.79
N VAL A 161 35.90 18.87 -9.69
CA VAL A 161 36.07 19.70 -8.49
C VAL A 161 34.76 20.41 -8.19
N GLN A 162 34.27 20.25 -6.96
CA GLN A 162 32.96 20.71 -6.54
C GLN A 162 32.87 20.77 -5.01
N GLU A 163 31.83 21.43 -4.53
CA GLU A 163 31.46 21.49 -3.13
C GLU A 163 29.93 21.42 -3.03
N ARG A 164 29.42 20.61 -2.10
CA ARG A 164 27.99 20.43 -1.84
C ARG A 164 27.77 20.29 -0.34
N PHE A 165 26.69 20.90 0.11
CA PHE A 165 26.12 20.71 1.42
C PHE A 165 24.63 20.43 1.19
N GLU A 166 24.15 19.28 1.66
CA GLU A 166 22.75 18.89 1.49
C GLU A 166 22.19 18.27 2.77
N SER A 167 20.87 18.36 2.91
CA SER A 167 20.06 17.73 3.95
C SER A 167 18.75 17.29 3.30
N PRO A 168 18.09 16.23 3.81
CA PRO A 168 16.81 15.80 3.24
C PRO A 168 15.71 16.83 3.52
N ASP A 169 14.78 16.99 2.58
CA ASP A 169 13.62 17.86 2.74
C ASP A 169 12.58 17.31 3.74
N PHE A 170 12.59 15.99 3.98
CA PHE A 170 11.70 15.29 4.91
C PHE A 170 12.51 14.37 5.80
N SER A 171 12.29 14.39 7.12
CA SER A 171 13.08 13.62 8.12
C SER A 171 12.60 12.17 8.28
N PHE A 172 11.37 11.86 7.90
CA PHE A 172 10.83 10.50 7.89
C PHE A 172 10.62 10.04 6.45
N ARG A 173 11.33 9.00 6.00
CA ARG A 173 11.29 8.48 4.62
C ARG A 173 11.35 6.96 4.65
N ASP A 174 10.19 6.30 4.68
CA ASP A 174 10.11 4.83 4.70
C ASP A 174 9.13 4.29 3.64
N ILE A 175 9.48 3.13 3.08
CA ILE A 175 8.63 2.32 2.21
C ILE A 175 8.72 0.89 2.74
N TRP A 176 7.70 0.44 3.46
CA TRP A 176 7.70 -0.85 4.17
C TRP A 176 6.72 -1.84 3.53
N TYR A 177 6.91 -3.13 3.76
CA TYR A 177 6.10 -4.18 3.12
C TYR A 177 4.92 -4.60 4.00
N ALA A 178 3.71 -4.21 3.59
CA ALA A 178 2.47 -4.46 4.33
C ALA A 178 2.12 -5.94 4.51
N TYR A 179 2.38 -6.74 3.47
CA TYR A 179 2.01 -8.17 3.42
C TYR A 179 3.17 -9.10 3.80
N GLY A 180 4.20 -8.55 4.46
CA GLY A 180 5.41 -9.29 4.79
C GLY A 180 6.29 -9.60 3.57
N CYS A 181 7.41 -10.28 3.82
CA CYS A 181 8.35 -10.72 2.80
C CYS A 181 9.28 -11.80 3.38
N SER A 182 10.12 -12.41 2.53
CA SER A 182 11.21 -13.27 3.00
C SER A 182 12.29 -12.47 3.75
N ALA A 183 13.08 -13.14 4.60
CA ALA A 183 14.18 -12.48 5.32
C ALA A 183 15.22 -11.89 4.34
N GLU A 184 15.45 -12.57 3.22
CA GLU A 184 16.32 -12.14 2.13
C GLU A 184 15.76 -10.88 1.44
N ALA A 185 14.46 -10.85 1.12
CA ALA A 185 13.80 -9.67 0.57
C ALA A 185 13.87 -8.48 1.53
N SER A 186 13.66 -8.70 2.83
CA SER A 186 13.81 -7.65 3.85
C SER A 186 15.23 -7.07 3.87
N LYS A 187 16.28 -7.91 3.74
CA LYS A 187 17.67 -7.44 3.68
C LYS A 187 17.93 -6.60 2.43
N ARG A 188 17.49 -7.07 1.25
CA ARG A 188 17.63 -6.33 0.01
C ARG A 188 16.88 -4.99 0.04
N ARG A 189 15.70 -4.94 0.67
CA ARG A 189 14.95 -3.69 0.92
C ARG A 189 15.78 -2.73 1.77
N ALA A 190 16.37 -3.20 2.87
CA ALA A 190 17.20 -2.37 3.74
C ALA A 190 18.41 -1.77 3.00
N ASP A 191 19.08 -2.57 2.16
CA ASP A 191 20.17 -2.07 1.31
C ASP A 191 19.67 -1.02 0.31
N TRP A 192 18.51 -1.24 -0.32
CA TRP A 192 17.90 -0.30 -1.25
C TRP A 192 17.54 1.04 -0.58
N LEU A 193 16.96 1.01 0.63
CA LEU A 193 16.65 2.20 1.43
C LEU A 193 17.93 3.00 1.73
N ARG A 194 18.98 2.32 2.22
CA ARG A 194 20.28 2.95 2.51
C ARG A 194 20.86 3.62 1.26
N ARG A 195 20.91 2.89 0.14
CA ARG A 195 21.45 3.34 -1.16
C ARG A 195 20.66 4.50 -1.78
N ASN A 196 19.37 4.61 -1.46
CA ASN A 196 18.50 5.70 -1.91
C ASN A 196 18.33 6.83 -0.87
N ARG A 197 19.17 6.86 0.18
CA ARG A 197 19.18 7.91 1.23
C ARG A 197 17.86 8.03 1.99
N MET A 198 17.19 6.89 2.19
CA MET A 198 15.99 6.76 3.00
C MET A 198 16.36 6.56 4.47
N HIS A 199 15.49 7.02 5.37
CA HIS A 199 15.67 6.86 6.80
C HIS A 199 14.33 6.87 7.52
N ARG A 200 14.17 5.95 8.48
CA ARG A 200 13.04 5.92 9.40
C ARG A 200 13.55 6.29 10.80
N PRO A 201 13.29 7.51 11.30
CA PRO A 201 13.61 7.84 12.69
C PRO A 201 12.75 6.98 13.65
N PRO A 202 13.10 6.87 14.94
CA PRO A 202 12.38 6.06 15.94
C PRO A 202 11.05 6.71 16.37
N VAL A 203 10.27 7.16 15.39
CA VAL A 203 8.91 7.68 15.48
C VAL A 203 7.96 6.51 15.20
N GLN A 204 7.34 5.99 16.25
CA GLN A 204 6.42 4.85 16.11
C GLN A 204 5.06 5.33 15.59
N HIS A 205 4.40 4.48 14.80
CA HIS A 205 3.01 4.62 14.40
C HIS A 205 2.43 3.22 14.16
N GLY A 206 1.11 3.07 14.26
CA GLY A 206 0.42 1.78 14.13
C GLY A 206 -0.60 1.57 15.25
N HIS A 207 -1.67 0.83 14.96
CA HIS A 207 -2.74 0.53 15.91
C HIS A 207 -2.19 -0.11 17.18
N ASN A 208 -2.30 0.60 18.32
CA ASN A 208 -1.65 0.19 19.57
C ASN A 208 -2.40 0.65 20.84
N LEU A 209 -3.54 1.32 20.70
CA LEU A 209 -4.26 1.92 21.83
C LEU A 209 -4.67 0.88 22.89
N THR A 210 -5.46 -0.13 22.50
CA THR A 210 -5.91 -1.17 23.44
C THR A 210 -4.76 -2.03 23.96
N ASN A 211 -3.78 -2.35 23.11
CA ASN A 211 -2.58 -3.10 23.49
C ASN A 211 -1.81 -2.38 24.61
N THR A 212 -1.71 -1.06 24.55
CA THR A 212 -1.02 -0.26 25.58
C THR A 212 -1.70 -0.36 26.94
N LEU A 213 -3.04 -0.27 27.00
CA LEU A 213 -3.79 -0.43 28.25
C LEU A 213 -3.73 -1.88 28.76
N ALA A 214 -3.82 -2.87 27.85
CA ALA A 214 -3.86 -4.29 28.18
C ALA A 214 -2.61 -4.79 28.92
N VAL A 215 -1.47 -4.07 28.83
CA VAL A 215 -0.26 -4.37 29.61
C VAL A 215 -0.54 -4.45 31.12
N PHE A 216 -1.42 -3.57 31.63
CA PHE A 216 -1.75 -3.52 33.06
C PHE A 216 -3.21 -3.81 33.38
N ALA A 217 -4.09 -3.71 32.40
CA ALA A 217 -5.51 -3.92 32.58
C ALA A 217 -6.06 -4.64 31.35
N PRO A 218 -5.81 -5.95 31.19
CA PRO A 218 -6.41 -6.73 30.12
C PRO A 218 -7.94 -6.70 30.25
N PHE A 219 -8.63 -6.72 29.11
CA PHE A 219 -10.08 -6.57 29.03
C PHE A 219 -10.84 -7.56 29.91
N GLU A 220 -10.37 -8.80 29.99
CA GLU A 220 -11.00 -9.88 30.77
C GLU A 220 -11.03 -9.58 32.28
N GLU A 221 -10.06 -8.80 32.78
CA GLU A 221 -9.95 -8.44 34.19
C GLU A 221 -10.59 -7.08 34.49
N ARG A 222 -10.48 -6.14 33.55
CA ARG A 222 -10.89 -4.73 33.72
C ARG A 222 -11.73 -4.20 32.55
N PRO A 223 -12.87 -4.82 32.24
CA PRO A 223 -13.72 -4.38 31.12
C PRO A 223 -14.32 -2.98 31.34
N ASP A 224 -14.36 -2.49 32.58
CA ASP A 224 -14.81 -1.15 32.95
C ASP A 224 -13.92 -0.02 32.39
N LEU A 225 -12.67 -0.33 32.03
CA LEU A 225 -11.72 0.62 31.45
C LEU A 225 -11.80 0.71 29.91
N TYR A 226 -12.59 -0.16 29.28
CA TYR A 226 -12.73 -0.22 27.83
C TYR A 226 -14.04 0.44 27.33
N SER A 227 -14.21 0.53 26.02
CA SER A 227 -15.36 1.19 25.41
C SER A 227 -16.69 0.62 25.88
N LEU A 228 -17.66 1.51 26.12
CA LEU A 228 -19.07 1.16 26.21
C LEU A 228 -19.66 1.33 24.81
N GLU A 229 -20.24 0.28 24.25
CA GLU A 229 -20.92 0.30 22.94
C GLU A 229 -22.29 -0.33 23.12
N ASN A 230 -23.36 0.39 22.77
CA ASN A 230 -24.75 -0.08 22.92
C ASN A 230 -25.06 -0.63 24.32
N GLY A 231 -24.49 0.00 25.36
CA GLY A 231 -24.66 -0.40 26.76
C GLY A 231 -23.80 -1.59 27.22
N VAL A 232 -22.92 -2.13 26.36
CA VAL A 232 -22.05 -3.28 26.67
C VAL A 232 -20.59 -2.86 26.62
N ARG A 233 -19.74 -3.36 27.53
CA ARG A 233 -18.29 -3.12 27.46
C ARG A 233 -17.67 -4.05 26.42
N THR A 234 -16.89 -3.48 25.50
CA THR A 234 -16.24 -4.19 24.39
C THR A 234 -14.73 -3.97 24.46
N LYS A 235 -13.96 -4.75 23.70
CA LYS A 235 -12.50 -4.60 23.58
C LYS A 235 -12.07 -3.89 22.29
N ASN A 236 -13.00 -3.26 21.57
CA ASN A 236 -12.72 -2.66 20.26
C ASN A 236 -11.91 -1.37 20.38
N GLN A 237 -12.08 -0.64 21.50
CA GLN A 237 -11.35 0.58 21.87
C GLN A 237 -11.32 0.70 23.41
N ILE A 238 -10.66 1.73 23.94
CA ILE A 238 -10.63 2.04 25.38
C ILE A 238 -11.59 3.18 25.77
N CYS A 239 -11.92 3.29 27.07
CA CYS A 239 -12.63 4.46 27.61
C CYS A 239 -11.66 5.63 27.84
N THR A 240 -11.53 6.50 26.83
CA THR A 240 -10.55 7.60 26.82
C THR A 240 -10.81 8.71 27.86
N SER A 241 -12.02 8.78 28.42
CA SER A 241 -12.35 9.71 29.51
C SER A 241 -12.22 9.09 30.91
N ASN A 242 -11.86 7.81 31.04
CA ASN A 242 -11.69 7.17 32.36
C ASN A 242 -10.31 7.53 32.93
N PRO A 243 -10.23 8.23 34.08
CA PRO A 243 -8.95 8.69 34.63
C PRO A 243 -8.02 7.54 35.02
N GLU A 244 -8.54 6.37 35.38
CA GLU A 244 -7.72 5.20 35.67
C GLU A 244 -7.12 4.61 34.39
N ALA A 245 -7.89 4.54 33.30
CA ALA A 245 -7.38 4.09 32.00
C ALA A 245 -6.25 5.01 31.51
N VAL A 246 -6.43 6.34 31.60
CA VAL A 246 -5.38 7.33 31.27
C VAL A 246 -4.12 7.09 32.11
N ALA A 247 -4.26 6.93 33.43
CA ALA A 247 -3.13 6.73 34.32
C ALA A 247 -2.35 5.43 34.01
N LEU A 248 -3.05 4.35 33.67
CA LEU A 248 -2.42 3.08 33.28
C LEU A 248 -1.73 3.16 31.92
N VAL A 249 -2.29 3.90 30.96
CA VAL A 249 -1.62 4.18 29.68
C VAL A 249 -0.33 4.97 29.90
N VAL A 250 -0.37 6.05 30.69
CA VAL A 250 0.84 6.83 31.03
C VAL A 250 1.90 5.94 31.68
N LYS A 251 1.49 5.05 32.59
CA LYS A 251 2.39 4.10 33.25
C LYS A 251 3.02 3.13 32.23
N ALA A 252 2.23 2.53 31.34
CA ALA A 252 2.70 1.60 30.32
C ALA A 252 3.72 2.24 29.39
N ILE A 253 3.44 3.45 28.91
CA ILE A 253 4.37 4.20 28.06
C ILE A 253 5.65 4.57 28.84
N SER A 254 5.54 5.02 30.09
CA SER A 254 6.72 5.37 30.89
C SER A 254 7.64 4.16 31.14
N GLU A 255 7.08 2.96 31.39
CA GLU A 255 7.88 1.74 31.53
C GLU A 255 8.52 1.31 30.21
N TYR A 256 7.82 1.51 29.09
CA TYR A 256 8.36 1.28 27.76
C TYR A 256 9.55 2.21 27.47
N LEU A 257 9.40 3.53 27.69
CA LEU A 257 10.44 4.52 27.42
C LEU A 257 11.67 4.34 28.32
N LYS A 258 11.52 3.82 29.54
CA LYS A 258 12.64 3.41 30.40
C LYS A 258 13.46 2.26 29.80
N LYS A 259 12.80 1.35 29.08
CA LYS A 259 13.43 0.21 28.43
C LYS A 259 14.02 0.58 27.05
N TYR A 260 13.41 1.54 26.37
CA TYR A 260 13.76 1.97 25.02
C TYR A 260 13.94 3.50 24.96
N PRO A 261 15.02 4.04 25.57
CA PRO A 261 15.20 5.48 25.76
C PRO A 261 15.37 6.26 24.44
N ASP A 262 15.76 5.60 23.35
CA ASP A 262 15.94 6.23 22.03
C ASP A 262 14.62 6.42 21.27
N THR A 263 13.48 6.04 21.86
CA THR A 263 12.16 6.24 21.26
C THR A 263 11.82 7.73 21.22
N GLN A 264 11.65 8.29 20.02
CA GLN A 264 11.23 9.69 19.85
C GLN A 264 9.72 9.85 19.92
N ALA A 265 8.95 8.87 19.41
CA ALA A 265 7.49 8.90 19.49
C ALA A 265 6.90 7.52 19.83
N TYR A 266 5.88 7.51 20.68
CA TYR A 266 5.11 6.31 21.01
C TYR A 266 3.73 6.35 20.33
N SER A 267 3.33 5.24 19.71
CA SER A 267 2.05 5.17 19.02
C SER A 267 0.90 4.89 19.98
N LEU A 268 -0.11 5.77 19.94
CA LEU A 268 -1.42 5.51 20.51
C LEU A 268 -2.51 5.42 19.45
N CYS A 269 -2.19 5.28 18.15
CA CYS A 269 -3.19 5.19 17.09
C CYS A 269 -4.37 4.28 17.50
N PRO A 270 -5.62 4.78 17.38
CA PRO A 270 -6.82 4.00 17.72
C PRO A 270 -6.82 2.66 17.00
N ASP A 271 -7.51 1.65 17.54
CA ASP A 271 -7.67 0.38 16.83
C ASP A 271 -8.50 0.57 15.54
N ASP A 272 -8.37 -0.35 14.59
CA ASP A 272 -8.87 -0.21 13.21
C ASP A 272 -10.40 -0.36 13.09
N ASN A 273 -11.14 0.59 13.67
CA ASN A 273 -12.59 0.68 13.66
C ASN A 273 -13.07 2.11 13.97
N THR A 274 -14.39 2.28 14.07
CA THR A 274 -15.05 3.56 14.42
C THR A 274 -15.72 3.53 15.80
N ASP A 275 -15.47 2.49 16.59
CA ASP A 275 -16.31 2.06 17.71
C ASP A 275 -15.78 2.63 19.05
N PHE A 276 -15.79 3.96 19.14
CA PHE A 276 -15.34 4.69 20.33
C PHE A 276 -16.38 4.67 21.45
N CYS A 277 -15.90 4.70 22.70
CA CYS A 277 -16.72 4.60 23.91
C CYS A 277 -17.89 5.61 23.97
N GLU A 278 -19.12 5.13 24.14
CA GLU A 278 -20.36 5.91 24.19
C GLU A 278 -20.77 6.35 25.60
N CYS A 279 -19.91 6.15 26.61
CA CYS A 279 -20.24 6.58 27.97
C CYS A 279 -20.42 8.10 28.06
N GLU A 280 -21.26 8.56 28.99
CA GLU A 280 -21.63 9.98 29.15
C GLU A 280 -20.41 10.90 29.25
N ASN A 281 -19.33 10.47 29.91
CA ASN A 281 -18.11 11.25 30.04
C ASN A 281 -17.34 11.39 28.72
N CYS A 282 -17.36 10.38 27.86
CA CYS A 282 -16.70 10.43 26.56
C CYS A 282 -17.50 11.28 25.57
N THR A 283 -18.81 11.06 25.49
CA THR A 283 -19.68 11.78 24.55
C THR A 283 -19.87 13.25 24.92
N ALA A 284 -19.77 13.59 26.21
CA ALA A 284 -19.76 14.99 26.66
C ALA A 284 -18.55 15.81 26.16
N LEU A 285 -17.49 15.16 25.68
CA LEU A 285 -16.30 15.81 25.13
C LEU A 285 -16.38 16.05 23.61
N ASP A 286 -17.39 15.53 22.93
CA ASP A 286 -17.57 15.75 21.49
C ASP A 286 -17.99 17.18 21.18
N SER A 287 -17.52 17.69 20.04
CA SER A 287 -17.94 18.98 19.52
C SER A 287 -19.29 18.93 18.78
N GLY A 288 -19.78 17.74 18.43
CA GLY A 288 -20.92 17.56 17.52
C GLY A 288 -20.56 17.85 16.05
N HIS A 289 -19.28 18.04 15.74
CA HIS A 289 -18.76 18.17 14.38
C HIS A 289 -18.97 16.87 13.59
N MET A 290 -19.32 17.00 12.31
CA MET A 290 -19.37 15.86 11.39
C MET A 290 -18.05 15.78 10.66
N ASP A 291 -17.33 14.68 10.86
CA ASP A 291 -16.07 14.40 10.22
C ASP A 291 -16.25 14.32 8.70
N ARG A 292 -15.21 14.68 7.93
CA ARG A 292 -15.16 14.49 6.46
C ARG A 292 -15.47 13.07 6.02
N GLY A 293 -15.19 12.10 6.88
CA GLY A 293 -15.55 10.70 6.71
C GLY A 293 -17.04 10.37 6.82
N GLY A 294 -17.90 11.34 7.16
CA GLY A 294 -19.36 11.21 7.14
C GLY A 294 -19.99 10.77 8.47
N ARG A 295 -19.22 10.70 9.57
CA ARG A 295 -19.71 10.35 10.91
C ARG A 295 -19.45 11.44 11.95
N PRO A 296 -20.16 11.42 13.10
CA PRO A 296 -19.85 12.31 14.22
C PRO A 296 -18.39 12.15 14.63
N SER A 297 -17.65 13.25 14.64
CA SER A 297 -16.22 13.26 14.93
C SER A 297 -15.94 13.01 16.41
N VAL A 298 -14.91 12.22 16.69
CA VAL A 298 -14.39 11.97 18.05
C VAL A 298 -13.05 12.66 18.32
N SER A 299 -12.60 13.52 17.41
CA SER A 299 -11.26 14.14 17.49
C SER A 299 -11.07 14.99 18.74
N ASP A 300 -12.09 15.72 19.18
CA ASP A 300 -12.02 16.54 20.40
C ASP A 300 -11.80 15.71 21.66
N ARG A 301 -12.61 14.66 21.87
CA ARG A 301 -12.44 13.77 23.03
C ARG A 301 -11.12 13.01 22.99
N TYR A 302 -10.67 12.65 21.80
CA TYR A 302 -9.44 11.88 21.64
C TYR A 302 -8.22 12.78 21.90
N GLN A 303 -8.26 14.04 21.46
CA GLN A 303 -7.22 15.02 21.81
C GLN A 303 -7.18 15.32 23.32
N VAL A 304 -8.33 15.36 24.00
CA VAL A 304 -8.36 15.51 25.47
C VAL A 304 -7.62 14.36 26.16
N PHE A 305 -7.78 13.14 25.66
CA PHE A 305 -7.05 11.97 26.16
C PHE A 305 -5.54 12.08 25.89
N LEU A 306 -5.14 12.41 24.66
CA LEU A 306 -3.73 12.56 24.31
C LEU A 306 -3.04 13.65 25.12
N ASN A 307 -3.71 14.78 25.35
CA ASN A 307 -3.19 15.87 26.19
C ASN A 307 -2.92 15.38 27.61
N GLN A 308 -3.86 14.64 28.23
CA GLN A 308 -3.65 14.10 29.58
C GLN A 308 -2.51 13.08 29.63
N VAL A 309 -2.37 12.24 28.59
CA VAL A 309 -1.25 11.30 28.49
C VAL A 309 0.08 12.05 28.41
N LEU A 310 0.18 13.03 27.52
CA LEU A 310 1.39 13.84 27.33
C LEU A 310 1.74 14.67 28.57
N GLU A 311 0.76 15.24 29.26
CA GLU A 311 0.95 15.90 30.56
C GLU A 311 1.48 14.92 31.61
N GLY A 312 0.97 13.69 31.63
CA GLY A 312 1.46 12.62 32.50
C GLY A 312 2.92 12.25 32.24
N LEU A 313 3.28 12.10 30.96
CA LEU A 313 4.63 11.73 30.51
C LEU A 313 5.65 12.85 30.70
N SER A 314 5.23 14.12 30.57
CA SER A 314 6.13 15.29 30.62
C SER A 314 6.98 15.39 31.90
N LYS A 315 6.56 14.71 32.98
CA LYS A 315 7.29 14.65 34.25
C LYS A 315 8.60 13.87 34.17
N GLU A 316 8.66 12.82 33.35
CA GLU A 316 9.82 11.92 33.22
C GLU A 316 10.40 11.95 31.79
N HIS A 317 9.58 12.28 30.79
CA HIS A 317 9.90 12.23 29.37
C HIS A 317 9.37 13.49 28.63
N PRO A 318 9.93 14.69 28.88
CA PRO A 318 9.38 15.95 28.35
C PRO A 318 9.44 16.09 26.82
N ASP A 319 10.38 15.40 26.17
CA ASP A 319 10.62 15.52 24.74
C ASP A 319 9.92 14.42 23.91
N VAL A 320 9.26 13.45 24.56
CA VAL A 320 8.60 12.36 23.84
C VAL A 320 7.36 12.85 23.12
N LEU A 321 7.18 12.38 21.90
CA LEU A 321 5.97 12.56 21.12
C LEU A 321 4.99 11.41 21.34
N VAL A 322 3.70 11.69 21.20
CA VAL A 322 2.68 10.66 21.08
C VAL A 322 2.01 10.81 19.72
N THR A 323 2.01 9.74 18.94
CA THR A 323 1.46 9.72 17.59
C THR A 323 0.07 9.10 17.56
N HIS A 324 -0.77 9.60 16.67
CA HIS A 324 -2.01 8.92 16.28
C HIS A 324 -2.29 9.07 14.79
N TYR A 325 -3.25 8.29 14.29
CA TYR A 325 -3.74 8.43 12.92
C TYR A 325 -4.87 9.45 12.84
N ALA A 326 -4.79 10.32 11.82
CA ALA A 326 -5.95 11.01 11.27
C ALA A 326 -6.50 10.11 10.15
N TYR A 327 -7.52 9.34 10.51
CA TYR A 327 -7.91 8.12 9.80
C TYR A 327 -9.40 7.83 9.97
N ASN A 328 -9.91 7.03 9.03
CA ASN A 328 -11.27 6.47 9.05
C ASN A 328 -12.39 7.52 9.01
N GLU A 329 -13.64 7.08 9.22
CA GLU A 329 -14.83 7.89 9.00
C GLU A 329 -15.15 8.92 10.11
N ASN A 330 -14.47 8.88 11.27
CA ASN A 330 -14.84 9.69 12.46
C ASN A 330 -13.69 10.29 13.29
N HIS A 331 -12.44 10.16 12.87
CA HIS A 331 -11.27 10.75 13.54
C HIS A 331 -10.20 11.19 12.53
N THR A 332 -10.65 11.73 11.40
CA THR A 332 -9.79 12.28 10.35
C THR A 332 -9.56 13.77 10.56
N ASP A 333 -10.60 14.51 10.93
CA ASP A 333 -10.53 15.95 11.09
C ASP A 333 -9.80 16.36 12.38
N PRO A 334 -9.12 17.53 12.41
CA PRO A 334 -8.56 18.07 13.65
C PRO A 334 -9.63 18.38 14.70
N PRO A 335 -9.29 18.39 16.00
CA PRO A 335 -10.21 18.80 17.06
C PRO A 335 -10.65 20.27 16.88
N VAL A 336 -11.94 20.52 17.13
CA VAL A 336 -12.57 21.83 16.96
C VAL A 336 -12.38 22.70 18.19
N ASN A 337 -12.69 22.16 19.37
CA ASN A 337 -12.70 22.84 20.66
C ASN A 337 -11.42 22.59 21.47
N THR A 338 -10.81 21.42 21.31
CA THR A 338 -9.66 20.99 22.11
C THR A 338 -8.34 21.46 21.48
N PRO A 339 -7.48 22.18 22.22
CA PRO A 339 -6.13 22.49 21.76
C PRO A 339 -5.28 21.23 21.58
N VAL A 340 -4.47 21.21 20.53
CA VAL A 340 -3.51 20.11 20.28
C VAL A 340 -2.23 20.37 21.08
N HIS A 341 -1.77 19.37 21.84
CA HIS A 341 -0.52 19.47 22.59
C HIS A 341 0.67 19.54 21.60
N PRO A 342 1.72 20.35 21.86
CA PRO A 342 2.84 20.49 20.93
C PRO A 342 3.59 19.19 20.60
N ASN A 343 3.56 18.21 21.50
CA ASN A 343 4.16 16.88 21.31
C ASN A 343 3.18 15.84 20.71
N THR A 344 2.03 16.25 20.19
CA THR A 344 1.15 15.37 19.42
C THR A 344 1.65 15.28 17.97
N GLY A 345 1.96 14.06 17.53
CA GLY A 345 2.28 13.73 16.15
C GLY A 345 1.08 13.11 15.42
N ILE A 346 0.88 13.48 14.16
CA ILE A 346 -0.26 13.01 13.36
C ILE A 346 0.26 12.32 12.12
N PHE A 347 -0.18 11.10 11.88
CA PHE A 347 -0.05 10.42 10.60
C PHE A 347 -1.38 10.51 9.87
N LEU A 348 -1.46 11.38 8.85
CA LEU A 348 -2.65 11.52 8.01
C LEU A 348 -2.65 10.40 6.97
N THR A 349 -3.74 9.65 6.93
CA THR A 349 -3.94 8.59 5.95
C THR A 349 -4.62 9.11 4.70
N THR A 350 -4.32 8.54 3.54
CA THR A 350 -4.98 8.87 2.27
C THR A 350 -6.23 8.02 1.99
N SER A 351 -6.76 7.30 2.98
CA SER A 351 -7.71 6.18 2.76
C SER A 351 -9.08 6.56 2.23
N VAL A 352 -9.63 7.68 2.69
CA VAL A 352 -10.93 8.20 2.22
C VAL A 352 -10.79 9.08 0.96
N PHE A 353 -9.56 9.29 0.49
CA PHE A 353 -9.24 10.19 -0.62
C PHE A 353 -8.98 9.45 -1.92
N CYS A 354 -8.94 10.20 -3.03
CA CYS A 354 -8.68 9.63 -4.34
C CYS A 354 -7.35 8.90 -4.40
N SER A 355 -7.38 7.69 -4.96
CA SER A 355 -6.23 6.78 -5.04
C SER A 355 -5.37 6.91 -6.30
N ALA A 356 -5.69 7.85 -7.20
CA ALA A 356 -5.06 7.97 -8.53
C ALA A 356 -4.45 9.35 -8.83
N HIS A 357 -4.78 10.37 -8.04
CA HIS A 357 -4.32 11.76 -8.24
C HIS A 357 -3.36 12.17 -7.13
N GLY A 358 -2.50 13.16 -7.39
CA GLY A 358 -1.63 13.76 -6.37
C GLY A 358 -2.35 14.83 -5.57
N ILE A 359 -1.80 15.21 -4.41
CA ILE A 359 -2.34 16.33 -3.62
C ILE A 359 -2.35 17.64 -4.41
N GLY A 360 -3.42 18.42 -4.28
CA GLY A 360 -3.53 19.71 -4.95
C GLY A 360 -3.82 19.64 -6.46
N ASP A 361 -4.21 18.47 -6.97
CA ASP A 361 -4.74 18.35 -8.33
C ASP A 361 -6.09 19.07 -8.44
N GLU A 362 -6.12 20.20 -9.16
CA GLU A 362 -7.29 21.10 -9.26
C GLU A 362 -8.50 20.43 -9.94
N PHE A 363 -8.29 19.31 -10.64
CA PHE A 363 -9.36 18.54 -11.27
C PHE A 363 -9.92 17.43 -10.37
N CYS A 364 -9.34 17.25 -9.17
CA CYS A 364 -9.75 16.23 -8.21
C CYS A 364 -10.18 16.87 -6.89
N ASP A 365 -11.49 17.13 -6.73
CA ASP A 365 -12.06 17.70 -5.49
C ASP A 365 -11.61 16.96 -4.23
N SER A 366 -11.49 15.63 -4.30
CA SER A 366 -11.02 14.80 -3.19
C SER A 366 -9.57 15.13 -2.77
N ARG A 367 -8.66 15.37 -3.72
CA ARG A 367 -7.26 15.74 -3.39
C ARG A 367 -7.09 17.22 -3.03
N MET A 368 -8.01 18.08 -3.47
CA MET A 368 -8.11 19.45 -2.97
C MET A 368 -8.61 19.49 -1.52
N ASP A 369 -9.59 18.66 -1.17
CA ASP A 369 -10.04 18.49 0.22
C ASP A 369 -8.93 17.90 1.10
N PHE A 370 -8.17 16.92 0.61
CA PHE A 370 -6.98 16.42 1.33
C PHE A 370 -5.94 17.52 1.59
N LYS A 371 -5.70 18.40 0.61
CA LYS A 371 -4.82 19.57 0.77
C LYS A 371 -5.32 20.53 1.86
N GLN A 372 -6.63 20.74 1.91
CA GLN A 372 -7.26 21.56 2.94
C GLN A 372 -7.14 20.91 4.33
N LEU A 373 -7.46 19.63 4.47
CA LEU A 373 -7.29 18.86 5.70
C LEU A 373 -5.85 18.93 6.21
N LEU A 374 -4.88 18.75 5.32
CA LEU A 374 -3.47 18.81 5.68
C LEU A 374 -3.08 20.20 6.19
N SER A 375 -3.57 21.27 5.54
CA SER A 375 -3.35 22.65 5.99
C SER A 375 -3.95 22.91 7.37
N GLU A 376 -5.10 22.31 7.67
CA GLU A 376 -5.75 22.42 8.99
C GLU A 376 -4.93 21.72 10.07
N TRP A 377 -4.37 20.54 9.79
CA TRP A 377 -3.51 19.82 10.73
C TRP A 377 -2.15 20.49 10.95
N THR A 378 -1.50 20.98 9.90
CA THR A 378 -0.20 21.66 10.02
C THR A 378 -0.30 23.02 10.70
N ALA A 379 -1.51 23.62 10.73
CA ALA A 379 -1.79 24.78 11.58
C ALA A 379 -1.89 24.44 13.09
N LYS A 380 -2.06 23.16 13.46
CA LYS A 380 -2.27 22.70 14.85
C LYS A 380 -1.02 22.08 15.46
N THR A 381 -0.18 21.42 14.67
CA THR A 381 1.09 20.83 15.12
C THR A 381 2.13 20.85 14.01
N LYS A 382 3.41 20.88 14.39
CA LYS A 382 4.54 20.75 13.46
C LYS A 382 4.90 19.29 13.15
N HIS A 383 4.34 18.33 13.89
CA HIS A 383 4.65 16.90 13.78
C HIS A 383 3.62 16.20 12.89
N VAL A 384 3.61 16.56 11.60
CA VAL A 384 2.64 16.02 10.63
C VAL A 384 3.36 15.11 9.63
N TYR A 385 2.86 13.89 9.49
CA TYR A 385 3.37 12.86 8.61
C TYR A 385 2.26 12.34 7.71
N ILE A 386 2.61 11.81 6.55
CA ILE A 386 1.68 11.15 5.64
C ILE A 386 1.86 9.64 5.76
N TYR A 387 0.76 8.94 5.96
CA TYR A 387 0.67 7.50 5.75
C TYR A 387 0.05 7.28 4.36
N GLU A 388 0.90 6.91 3.40
CA GLU A 388 0.50 6.78 2.00
C GLU A 388 0.28 5.31 1.65
N TYR A 389 -0.82 5.03 0.96
CA TYR A 389 -1.10 3.69 0.43
C TYR A 389 -0.66 3.62 -1.03
N ASP A 390 0.63 3.30 -1.22
CA ASP A 390 1.21 3.07 -2.53
C ASP A 390 1.93 1.72 -2.55
N PRO A 391 1.39 0.72 -3.27
CA PRO A 391 0.24 0.81 -4.16
C PRO A 391 -1.10 0.93 -3.42
N VAL A 392 -2.10 1.36 -4.18
CA VAL A 392 -3.48 1.44 -3.71
C VAL A 392 -3.93 0.09 -3.14
N PRO A 393 -4.61 0.06 -1.97
CA PRO A 393 -5.04 -1.19 -1.37
C PRO A 393 -5.98 -1.95 -2.31
N TYR A 394 -5.88 -3.27 -2.25
CA TYR A 394 -6.66 -4.19 -3.08
C TYR A 394 -6.43 -4.05 -4.59
N SER A 395 -5.34 -3.43 -5.05
CA SER A 395 -4.94 -3.39 -6.48
C SER A 395 -4.48 -4.74 -7.04
N GLY A 396 -4.35 -5.77 -6.21
CA GLY A 396 -3.96 -7.12 -6.62
C GLY A 396 -2.59 -7.22 -7.27
N GLY A 397 -1.67 -6.29 -6.98
CA GLY A 397 -0.35 -6.28 -7.60
C GLY A 397 -0.33 -5.72 -9.03
N LEU A 398 -1.48 -5.30 -9.57
CA LEU A 398 -1.57 -4.74 -10.92
C LEU A 398 -0.91 -3.36 -11.03
N PRO A 399 -0.34 -2.99 -12.19
CA PRO A 399 0.28 -1.68 -12.40
C PRO A 399 -0.63 -0.50 -12.00
N TRP A 400 -0.19 0.28 -11.01
CA TRP A 400 -0.88 1.49 -10.57
C TRP A 400 0.10 2.68 -10.60
N PRO A 401 0.16 3.44 -11.70
CA PRO A 401 1.24 4.39 -11.98
C PRO A 401 1.09 5.71 -11.19
N MET A 402 1.70 5.78 -10.00
CA MET A 402 1.65 6.95 -9.11
C MET A 402 2.91 7.81 -9.13
N TRP A 403 3.99 7.38 -9.81
CA TRP A 403 5.25 8.12 -9.87
C TRP A 403 5.09 9.58 -10.33
N ASP A 404 4.14 9.87 -11.24
CA ASP A 404 3.84 11.23 -11.69
C ASP A 404 3.20 12.08 -10.60
N ALA A 405 2.27 11.48 -9.83
CA ALA A 405 1.66 12.13 -8.68
C ALA A 405 2.71 12.41 -7.60
N HIS A 406 3.51 11.40 -7.23
CA HIS A 406 4.63 11.52 -6.27
C HIS A 406 5.64 12.60 -6.69
N GLY A 407 5.93 12.69 -7.99
CA GLY A 407 6.79 13.74 -8.55
C GLY A 407 6.27 15.15 -8.31
N ARG A 408 4.95 15.35 -8.42
CA ARG A 408 4.31 16.68 -8.29
C ARG A 408 4.01 17.07 -6.84
N GLU A 409 3.64 16.11 -6.00
CA GLU A 409 3.06 16.39 -4.68
C GLU A 409 4.08 16.71 -3.58
N MET A 410 5.32 16.20 -3.68
CA MET A 410 6.32 16.38 -2.62
C MET A 410 6.61 17.86 -2.35
N LYS A 411 6.65 18.68 -3.39
CA LYS A 411 6.78 20.14 -3.24
C LYS A 411 5.62 20.74 -2.42
N VAL A 412 4.40 20.33 -2.73
CA VAL A 412 3.20 20.81 -2.02
C VAL A 412 3.23 20.37 -0.55
N TYR A 413 3.62 19.13 -0.27
CA TYR A 413 3.78 18.64 1.09
C TYR A 413 4.84 19.43 1.89
N LYS A 414 5.98 19.74 1.26
CA LYS A 414 7.04 20.57 1.86
C LYS A 414 6.53 21.98 2.17
N GLU A 415 5.84 22.62 1.23
CA GLU A 415 5.25 23.96 1.42
C GLU A 415 4.21 23.98 2.55
N LEU A 416 3.50 22.88 2.79
CA LEU A 416 2.51 22.74 3.87
C LEU A 416 3.10 22.38 5.23
N GLY A 417 4.39 22.02 5.31
CA GLY A 417 5.08 21.72 6.57
C GLY A 417 5.05 20.24 7.00
N VAL A 418 4.79 19.32 6.07
CA VAL A 418 4.90 17.87 6.32
C VAL A 418 6.33 17.49 6.67
N GLN A 419 6.50 16.63 7.68
CA GLN A 419 7.79 16.16 8.18
C GLN A 419 8.26 14.88 7.48
N GLY A 420 7.35 14.08 6.92
CA GLY A 420 7.73 12.91 6.13
C GLY A 420 6.62 11.91 5.86
N PHE A 421 7.02 10.73 5.38
CA PHE A 421 6.14 9.76 4.75
C PHE A 421 6.43 8.32 5.16
N SER A 422 5.37 7.60 5.49
CA SER A 422 5.35 6.16 5.66
C SER A 422 4.52 5.56 4.53
N PHE A 423 5.20 5.03 3.50
CA PHE A 423 4.53 4.36 2.38
C PHE A 423 4.28 2.92 2.77
N GLU A 424 2.99 2.56 2.85
CA GLU A 424 2.53 1.17 2.92
C GLU A 424 2.72 0.51 1.55
N GLY A 425 3.93 0.00 1.34
CA GLY A 425 4.35 -0.65 0.11
C GLY A 425 4.16 -2.15 0.10
N GLN A 426 4.52 -2.73 -1.03
CA GLN A 426 4.47 -4.17 -1.31
C GLN A 426 5.75 -4.63 -1.99
N ASP A 427 6.13 -5.90 -1.78
CA ASP A 427 7.23 -6.57 -2.48
C ASP A 427 6.83 -6.98 -3.93
N SER A 428 6.10 -6.10 -4.62
CA SER A 428 5.62 -6.23 -6.00
C SER A 428 6.31 -5.22 -6.91
N TRP A 429 7.65 -5.18 -6.84
CA TRP A 429 8.49 -4.21 -7.53
C TRP A 429 8.32 -4.18 -9.05
N ALA A 430 7.96 -5.29 -9.69
CA ALA A 430 7.73 -5.31 -11.14
C ALA A 430 6.68 -4.28 -11.58
N SER A 431 5.66 -4.06 -10.74
CA SER A 431 4.57 -3.12 -10.97
C SER A 431 4.88 -1.71 -10.46
N TYR A 432 5.63 -1.61 -9.35
CA TYR A 432 5.68 -0.38 -8.54
C TYR A 432 7.07 0.25 -8.37
N PHE A 433 8.14 -0.34 -8.89
CA PHE A 433 9.49 0.25 -8.79
C PHE A 433 9.55 1.73 -9.21
N PRO A 434 8.82 2.20 -10.25
CA PRO A 434 8.90 3.61 -10.62
C PRO A 434 8.28 4.52 -9.55
N ASN A 435 7.20 4.09 -8.89
CA ASN A 435 6.57 4.85 -7.81
C ASN A 435 7.55 5.03 -6.65
N TYR A 436 8.12 3.91 -6.19
CA TYR A 436 9.02 3.89 -5.04
C TYR A 436 10.32 4.63 -5.30
N TYR A 437 10.91 4.47 -6.50
CA TYR A 437 12.14 5.17 -6.84
C TYR A 437 11.92 6.69 -6.94
N ILE A 438 10.87 7.14 -7.63
CA ILE A 438 10.56 8.58 -7.69
C ILE A 438 10.22 9.12 -6.31
N GLY A 439 9.38 8.44 -5.53
CA GLY A 439 9.08 8.80 -4.14
C GLY A 439 10.36 9.00 -3.32
N ALA A 440 11.28 8.04 -3.35
CA ALA A 440 12.56 8.13 -2.62
C ALA A 440 13.42 9.31 -3.05
N GLN A 441 13.53 9.58 -4.36
CA GLN A 441 14.30 10.72 -4.83
C GLN A 441 13.67 12.05 -4.43
N MET A 442 12.36 12.18 -4.58
CA MET A 442 11.63 13.42 -4.30
C MET A 442 11.49 13.69 -2.80
N MET A 443 11.47 12.66 -1.96
CA MET A 443 11.56 12.80 -0.49
C MET A 443 12.93 13.32 -0.03
N TRP A 444 14.00 13.11 -0.81
CA TRP A 444 15.29 13.74 -0.52
C TRP A 444 15.30 15.23 -0.90
N ASN A 445 14.80 15.55 -2.08
CA ASN A 445 14.74 16.92 -2.60
C ASN A 445 13.43 17.12 -3.38
N ALA A 446 12.49 17.81 -2.74
CA ALA A 446 11.14 18.05 -3.26
C ALA A 446 11.11 19.11 -4.38
N GLU A 447 12.17 19.91 -4.51
CA GLU A 447 12.28 20.98 -5.51
C GLU A 447 12.93 20.52 -6.82
N GLN A 448 13.46 19.30 -6.89
CA GLN A 448 14.05 18.78 -8.13
C GLN A 448 12.96 18.46 -9.15
N ASP A 449 13.27 18.65 -10.44
CA ASP A 449 12.36 18.20 -11.51
C ASP A 449 12.38 16.67 -11.58
N TYR A 450 11.23 16.04 -11.35
CA TYR A 450 11.11 14.58 -11.38
C TYR A 450 11.19 14.02 -12.80
N HIS A 451 10.92 14.80 -13.85
CA HIS A 451 10.95 14.31 -15.23
C HIS A 451 12.36 13.83 -15.63
N PRO A 452 13.44 14.62 -15.47
CA PRO A 452 14.81 14.12 -15.68
C PRO A 452 15.17 12.91 -14.81
N VAL A 453 14.68 12.85 -13.56
CA VAL A 453 14.96 11.73 -12.65
C VAL A 453 14.31 10.44 -13.18
N PHE A 454 13.07 10.53 -13.67
CA PHE A 454 12.35 9.42 -14.26
C PHE A 454 12.98 8.94 -15.57
N GLU A 455 13.35 9.87 -16.44
CA GLU A 455 14.02 9.56 -17.71
C GLU A 455 15.37 8.87 -17.48
N ASP A 456 16.19 9.39 -16.56
CA ASP A 456 17.48 8.82 -16.16
C ASP A 456 17.35 7.44 -15.50
N MET A 457 16.31 7.23 -14.68
CA MET A 457 15.98 5.92 -14.13
C MET A 457 15.71 4.91 -15.25
N LEU A 458 14.85 5.24 -16.21
CA LEU A 458 14.51 4.33 -17.31
C LEU A 458 15.69 4.09 -18.25
N ASP A 459 16.49 5.13 -18.55
CA ASP A 459 17.71 4.98 -19.36
C ASP A 459 18.74 4.08 -18.69
N SER A 460 18.98 4.28 -17.39
CA SER A 460 19.90 3.46 -16.61
C SER A 460 19.41 2.03 -16.40
N PHE A 461 18.10 1.82 -16.31
CA PHE A 461 17.53 0.51 -16.05
C PHE A 461 17.35 -0.32 -17.33
N PHE A 462 16.93 0.28 -18.44
CA PHE A 462 16.56 -0.45 -19.65
C PHE A 462 17.53 -0.29 -20.82
N HIS A 463 18.49 0.63 -20.76
CA HIS A 463 19.54 0.81 -21.77
C HIS A 463 18.98 0.82 -23.21
N GLU A 464 19.32 -0.17 -24.05
CA GLU A 464 18.87 -0.27 -25.43
C GLU A 464 17.34 -0.42 -25.60
N ALA A 465 16.66 -0.88 -24.55
CA ALA A 465 15.20 -0.98 -24.48
C ALA A 465 14.54 0.27 -23.87
N SER A 466 15.30 1.30 -23.49
CA SER A 466 14.76 2.48 -22.78
C SER A 466 13.66 3.21 -23.57
N ALA A 467 13.89 3.51 -24.86
CA ALA A 467 12.92 4.26 -25.66
C ALA A 467 11.51 3.62 -25.71
N PRO A 468 11.34 2.32 -26.04
CA PRO A 468 10.02 1.68 -25.95
C PRO A 468 9.50 1.56 -24.51
N MET A 469 10.36 1.39 -23.50
CA MET A 469 9.90 1.36 -22.10
C MET A 469 9.39 2.72 -21.62
N LYS A 470 10.01 3.84 -22.05
CA LYS A 470 9.48 5.19 -21.82
C LYS A 470 8.09 5.37 -22.41
N GLU A 471 7.87 4.86 -23.63
CA GLU A 471 6.53 4.87 -24.23
C GLU A 471 5.53 4.02 -23.42
N TYR A 472 5.91 2.83 -22.97
CA TYR A 472 5.09 1.98 -22.10
C TYR A 472 4.62 2.72 -20.84
N TYR A 473 5.55 3.29 -20.07
CA TYR A 473 5.19 4.01 -18.85
C TYR A 473 4.42 5.31 -19.14
N ARG A 474 4.76 6.04 -20.21
CA ARG A 474 4.01 7.23 -20.63
C ARG A 474 2.55 6.92 -20.95
N ILE A 475 2.27 5.77 -21.58
CA ILE A 475 0.90 5.32 -21.86
C ILE A 475 0.12 5.11 -20.55
N LEU A 476 0.73 4.43 -19.57
CA LEU A 476 0.12 4.19 -18.26
C LEU A 476 -0.17 5.49 -17.51
N ALA A 477 0.84 6.35 -17.36
CA ALA A 477 0.71 7.63 -16.65
C ALA A 477 -0.29 8.57 -17.33
N SER A 478 -0.24 8.69 -18.66
CA SER A 478 -1.17 9.52 -19.42
C SER A 478 -2.63 9.09 -19.23
N LYS A 479 -2.87 7.79 -19.04
CA LYS A 479 -4.22 7.30 -18.89
C LYS A 479 -4.74 7.52 -17.47
N ILE A 480 -3.95 7.24 -16.44
CA ILE A 480 -4.33 7.53 -15.06
C ILE A 480 -4.52 9.03 -14.82
N GLY A 481 -3.60 9.87 -15.30
CA GLY A 481 -3.73 11.33 -15.19
C GLY A 481 -4.89 11.94 -16.00
N SER A 482 -5.59 11.16 -16.83
CA SER A 482 -6.78 11.61 -17.57
C SER A 482 -8.11 11.33 -16.85
N VAL A 483 -8.07 10.70 -15.68
CA VAL A 483 -9.28 10.30 -14.97
C VAL A 483 -9.86 11.51 -14.22
N GLU A 484 -10.94 12.11 -14.70
CA GLU A 484 -11.49 13.35 -14.10
C GLU A 484 -12.20 13.17 -12.74
N LYS A 485 -12.41 11.93 -12.28
CA LYS A 485 -13.20 11.64 -11.08
C LYS A 485 -12.35 11.02 -9.97
N LYS A 486 -12.85 11.13 -8.73
CA LYS A 486 -12.32 10.36 -7.60
C LYS A 486 -12.28 8.88 -7.99
N VAL A 487 -11.09 8.30 -7.88
CA VAL A 487 -10.84 6.87 -8.01
C VAL A 487 -10.85 6.28 -6.61
N GLU A 488 -11.71 5.29 -6.42
CA GLU A 488 -11.82 4.52 -5.19
C GLU A 488 -10.79 3.40 -5.16
N TRP A 489 -10.65 2.74 -4.01
CA TRP A 489 -9.80 1.56 -3.87
C TRP A 489 -10.35 0.35 -4.62
N GLY A 490 -9.45 -0.60 -4.89
CA GLY A 490 -9.79 -1.89 -5.50
C GLY A 490 -9.90 -1.89 -7.01
N LEU A 491 -10.33 -3.05 -7.54
CA LEU A 491 -10.21 -3.40 -8.95
C LEU A 491 -11.50 -3.29 -9.77
N LEU A 492 -12.61 -2.86 -9.16
CA LEU A 492 -13.92 -2.85 -9.82
C LEU A 492 -13.89 -2.01 -11.11
N ASP A 493 -13.33 -0.81 -11.04
CA ASP A 493 -13.25 0.13 -12.16
C ASP A 493 -11.92 0.06 -12.92
N TYR A 494 -11.02 -0.83 -12.54
CA TYR A 494 -9.70 -0.98 -13.15
C TYR A 494 -9.75 -1.10 -14.69
N PRO A 495 -10.66 -1.89 -15.31
CA PRO A 495 -10.74 -1.96 -16.78
C PRO A 495 -11.22 -0.67 -17.46
N LYS A 496 -11.85 0.25 -16.73
CA LYS A 496 -12.19 1.59 -17.23
C LYS A 496 -10.95 2.48 -17.27
N TYR A 497 -10.04 2.29 -16.31
CA TYR A 497 -8.75 2.97 -16.27
C TYR A 497 -7.80 2.40 -17.30
N PHE A 498 -7.82 1.09 -17.57
CA PHE A 498 -6.96 0.47 -18.58
C PHE A 498 -7.79 -0.26 -19.65
N PRO A 499 -8.48 0.48 -20.54
CA PRO A 499 -9.28 -0.12 -21.59
C PRO A 499 -8.38 -0.81 -22.63
N ARG A 500 -8.98 -1.70 -23.42
CA ARG A 500 -8.28 -2.53 -24.41
C ARG A 500 -7.32 -1.76 -25.32
N GLU A 501 -7.68 -0.55 -25.75
CA GLU A 501 -6.79 0.30 -26.57
C GLU A 501 -5.48 0.65 -25.86
N VAL A 502 -5.56 1.01 -24.58
CA VAL A 502 -4.41 1.36 -23.75
C VAL A 502 -3.54 0.12 -23.53
N VAL A 503 -4.17 -1.01 -23.18
CA VAL A 503 -3.48 -2.31 -23.01
C VAL A 503 -2.76 -2.72 -24.31
N GLU A 504 -3.38 -2.52 -25.47
CA GLU A 504 -2.77 -2.82 -26.77
C GLU A 504 -1.53 -1.98 -27.06
N ARG A 505 -1.60 -0.67 -26.80
CA ARG A 505 -0.45 0.22 -26.98
C ARG A 505 0.68 -0.13 -26.02
N CYS A 506 0.37 -0.48 -24.78
CA CYS A 506 1.36 -0.99 -23.82
C CYS A 506 2.00 -2.29 -24.32
N ARG A 507 1.21 -3.23 -24.88
CA ARG A 507 1.74 -4.48 -25.44
C ARG A 507 2.74 -4.21 -26.57
N GLN A 508 2.39 -3.34 -27.50
CA GLN A 508 3.25 -2.98 -28.63
C GLN A 508 4.56 -2.32 -28.18
N ALA A 509 4.51 -1.48 -27.15
CA ALA A 509 5.71 -0.89 -26.57
C ALA A 509 6.61 -1.97 -25.94
N LEU A 510 6.04 -2.90 -25.16
CA LEU A 510 6.80 -4.00 -24.57
C LEU A 510 7.39 -4.95 -25.61
N GLU A 511 6.65 -5.30 -26.67
CA GLU A 511 7.17 -6.14 -27.77
C GLU A 511 8.39 -5.50 -28.45
N GLN A 512 8.38 -4.17 -28.61
CA GLN A 512 9.53 -3.42 -29.13
C GLN A 512 10.70 -3.39 -28.15
N ALA A 513 10.43 -3.32 -26.85
CA ALA A 513 11.46 -3.40 -25.81
C ALA A 513 12.14 -4.78 -25.81
N GLU A 514 11.35 -5.86 -25.86
CA GLU A 514 11.83 -7.24 -25.94
C GLU A 514 12.69 -7.48 -27.19
N ALA A 515 12.27 -6.95 -28.34
CA ALA A 515 13.02 -7.06 -29.59
C ALA A 515 14.38 -6.32 -29.55
N LYS A 516 14.51 -5.29 -28.70
CA LYS A 516 15.76 -4.52 -28.54
C LYS A 516 16.66 -5.06 -27.44
N ALA A 517 16.09 -5.61 -26.37
CA ALA A 517 16.84 -6.10 -25.22
C ALA A 517 17.81 -7.21 -25.65
N SER A 518 19.11 -6.95 -25.54
CA SER A 518 20.17 -7.84 -25.99
C SER A 518 20.97 -8.41 -24.82
N ASP A 519 21.28 -7.57 -23.83
CA ASP A 519 21.97 -7.93 -22.60
C ASP A 519 21.08 -8.81 -21.70
N PRO A 520 21.61 -9.91 -21.12
CA PRO A 520 20.85 -10.77 -20.21
C PRO A 520 20.14 -10.04 -19.06
N ILE A 521 20.75 -9.02 -18.44
CA ILE A 521 20.10 -8.30 -17.34
C ILE A 521 18.95 -7.43 -17.85
N ILE A 522 19.12 -6.80 -19.02
CA ILE A 522 18.09 -5.97 -19.63
C ILE A 522 16.90 -6.83 -20.08
N LYS A 523 17.16 -8.02 -20.64
CA LYS A 523 16.10 -8.99 -20.94
C LYS A 523 15.33 -9.39 -19.69
N LYS A 524 16.02 -9.68 -18.59
CA LYS A 524 15.39 -10.02 -17.30
C LYS A 524 14.53 -8.87 -16.76
N ARG A 525 14.98 -7.62 -16.88
CA ARG A 525 14.22 -6.43 -16.49
C ARG A 525 12.97 -6.22 -17.34
N VAL A 526 13.05 -6.39 -18.67
CA VAL A 526 11.89 -6.28 -19.55
C VAL A 526 10.90 -7.42 -19.29
N GLU A 527 11.39 -8.65 -19.11
CA GLU A 527 10.59 -9.82 -18.76
C GLU A 527 9.84 -9.64 -17.44
N MET A 528 10.48 -9.03 -16.44
CA MET A 528 9.85 -8.69 -15.16
C MET A 528 8.63 -7.78 -15.37
N VAL A 529 8.76 -6.72 -16.18
CA VAL A 529 7.63 -5.83 -16.50
C VAL A 529 6.59 -6.53 -17.37
N ARG A 530 7.02 -7.40 -18.30
CA ARG A 530 6.12 -8.23 -19.12
C ARG A 530 5.21 -9.10 -18.26
N MET A 531 5.73 -9.75 -17.21
CA MET A 531 4.91 -10.58 -16.32
C MET A 531 3.80 -9.76 -15.66
N SER A 532 4.14 -8.61 -15.08
CA SER A 532 3.16 -7.69 -14.48
C SER A 532 2.11 -7.21 -15.51
N PHE A 533 2.56 -6.90 -16.73
CA PHE A 533 1.65 -6.53 -17.82
C PHE A 533 0.73 -7.68 -18.27
N ASP A 534 1.24 -8.91 -18.37
CA ASP A 534 0.46 -10.06 -18.84
C ASP A 534 -0.69 -10.37 -17.88
N GLU A 535 -0.49 -10.21 -16.58
CA GLU A 535 -1.57 -10.29 -15.58
C GLU A 535 -2.59 -9.18 -15.79
N MET A 536 -2.16 -7.93 -15.94
CA MET A 536 -3.06 -6.80 -16.21
C MET A 536 -3.89 -7.03 -17.48
N ASP A 537 -3.27 -7.50 -18.56
CA ASP A 537 -3.92 -7.81 -19.83
C ASP A 537 -4.94 -8.95 -19.65
N ALA A 538 -4.55 -10.05 -18.99
CA ALA A 538 -5.45 -11.17 -18.73
C ALA A 538 -6.63 -10.77 -17.82
N PHE A 539 -6.37 -10.00 -16.76
CA PHE A 539 -7.39 -9.50 -15.84
C PHE A 539 -8.37 -8.56 -16.54
N THR A 540 -7.88 -7.56 -17.27
CA THR A 540 -8.74 -6.61 -18.00
C THR A 540 -9.54 -7.32 -19.09
N ALA A 541 -8.96 -8.29 -19.81
CA ALA A 541 -9.70 -9.11 -20.78
C ALA A 541 -10.84 -9.89 -20.12
N MET A 542 -10.56 -10.57 -19.00
CA MET A 542 -11.56 -11.33 -18.24
C MET A 542 -12.68 -10.42 -17.71
N LYS A 543 -12.35 -9.26 -17.13
CA LYS A 543 -13.34 -8.34 -16.55
C LYS A 543 -14.15 -7.56 -17.59
N THR A 544 -13.67 -7.45 -18.83
CA THR A 544 -14.39 -6.77 -19.92
C THR A 544 -15.18 -7.72 -20.81
N ALA A 545 -15.32 -8.99 -20.42
CA ALA A 545 -16.17 -9.97 -21.10
C ALA A 545 -17.63 -9.49 -21.18
N GLY A 546 -17.99 -8.86 -22.30
CA GLY A 546 -19.31 -8.27 -22.54
C GLY A 546 -20.36 -9.29 -22.97
N PRO A 547 -21.66 -8.94 -23.03
CA PRO A 547 -22.80 -9.86 -23.17
C PRO A 547 -22.76 -10.92 -24.29
N GLU A 548 -21.88 -10.76 -25.28
CA GLU A 548 -21.68 -11.70 -26.39
C GLU A 548 -20.61 -12.78 -26.12
N THR A 549 -19.74 -12.60 -25.10
CA THR A 549 -18.68 -13.57 -24.77
C THR A 549 -19.31 -14.91 -24.39
N LYS A 550 -18.80 -16.00 -24.95
CA LYS A 550 -19.28 -17.36 -24.63
C LYS A 550 -18.55 -17.94 -23.42
N TRP A 551 -19.14 -18.94 -22.77
CA TRP A 551 -18.54 -19.62 -21.63
C TRP A 551 -17.13 -20.15 -21.93
N ASP A 552 -16.95 -20.89 -23.03
CA ASP A 552 -15.64 -21.43 -23.43
C ASP A 552 -14.58 -20.33 -23.64
N GLU A 553 -15.00 -19.17 -24.17
CA GLU A 553 -14.12 -18.02 -24.36
C GLU A 553 -13.73 -17.40 -23.02
N TYR A 554 -14.70 -17.28 -22.09
CA TYR A 554 -14.43 -16.80 -20.74
C TYR A 554 -13.51 -17.75 -19.95
N GLN A 555 -13.69 -19.06 -20.07
CA GLN A 555 -12.79 -20.05 -19.46
C GLN A 555 -11.35 -19.92 -19.97
N GLN A 556 -11.17 -19.61 -21.25
CA GLN A 556 -9.84 -19.32 -21.80
C GLN A 556 -9.24 -18.04 -21.23
N MET A 557 -10.05 -17.01 -20.95
CA MET A 557 -9.59 -15.77 -20.30
C MET A 557 -9.17 -16.02 -18.85
N VAL A 558 -9.96 -16.77 -18.08
CA VAL A 558 -9.61 -17.17 -16.70
C VAL A 558 -8.32 -17.99 -16.69
N LYS A 559 -8.25 -19.01 -17.55
CA LYS A 559 -7.04 -19.83 -17.68
C LYS A 559 -5.81 -19.01 -18.04
N ARG A 560 -5.95 -18.01 -18.92
CA ARG A 560 -4.86 -17.10 -19.27
C ARG A 560 -4.37 -16.31 -18.05
N LEU A 561 -5.26 -15.84 -17.19
CA LEU A 561 -4.91 -15.16 -15.95
C LEU A 561 -4.22 -16.12 -14.98
N GLU A 562 -4.75 -17.31 -14.76
CA GLU A 562 -4.14 -18.35 -13.93
C GLU A 562 -2.74 -18.72 -14.42
N ASP A 563 -2.57 -18.98 -15.72
CA ASP A 563 -1.29 -19.31 -16.33
C ASP A 563 -0.28 -18.15 -16.18
N SER A 564 -0.74 -16.89 -16.20
CA SER A 564 0.12 -15.71 -15.96
C SER A 564 0.60 -15.62 -14.51
N ILE A 565 -0.30 -15.85 -13.54
CA ILE A 565 0.02 -15.85 -12.10
C ILE A 565 0.94 -17.04 -11.77
N GLN A 566 0.71 -18.21 -12.37
CA GLN A 566 1.55 -19.38 -12.19
C GLN A 566 2.97 -19.15 -12.76
N ARG A 567 3.09 -18.44 -13.88
CA ARG A 567 4.40 -18.03 -14.41
C ARG A 567 5.12 -17.11 -13.45
N MET A 568 4.43 -16.14 -12.83
CA MET A 568 5.02 -15.32 -11.76
C MET A 568 5.54 -16.21 -10.65
N ASP A 569 4.69 -17.08 -10.09
CA ASP A 569 5.03 -17.98 -8.98
C ASP A 569 6.28 -18.85 -9.26
N ILE A 570 6.42 -19.39 -10.47
CA ILE A 570 7.57 -20.22 -10.86
C ILE A 570 8.84 -19.41 -11.13
N THR A 571 8.69 -18.26 -11.79
CA THR A 571 9.84 -17.48 -12.29
C THR A 571 10.42 -16.57 -11.20
N ASN A 572 9.61 -16.21 -10.20
CA ASN A 572 9.87 -15.04 -9.39
C ASN A 572 10.99 -15.21 -8.35
N GLU A 573 11.94 -14.28 -8.39
CA GLU A 573 12.96 -14.03 -7.36
C GLU A 573 12.55 -12.82 -6.50
N ASP A 574 11.34 -12.83 -5.92
CA ASP A 574 10.81 -11.79 -5.01
C ASP A 574 10.47 -10.40 -5.66
N PHE A 575 9.98 -10.35 -6.90
CA PHE A 575 9.57 -9.13 -7.62
C PHE A 575 8.05 -8.94 -7.76
N LEU A 576 7.26 -10.00 -7.61
CA LEU A 576 5.79 -10.02 -7.69
C LEU A 576 5.20 -10.94 -6.62
N LEU A 577 4.25 -10.45 -5.83
CA LEU A 577 3.55 -11.30 -4.85
C LEU A 577 2.44 -12.09 -5.54
N ALA A 578 2.79 -13.27 -6.08
CA ALA A 578 1.86 -14.15 -6.79
C ALA A 578 0.63 -14.55 -5.93
N ASP A 579 0.80 -14.63 -4.60
CA ASP A 579 -0.31 -14.87 -3.68
C ASP A 579 -1.31 -13.71 -3.66
N ILE A 580 -0.83 -12.46 -3.66
CA ILE A 580 -1.70 -11.28 -3.74
C ILE A 580 -2.43 -11.25 -5.08
N ALA A 581 -1.73 -11.50 -6.18
CA ALA A 581 -2.33 -11.63 -7.51
C ALA A 581 -3.46 -12.68 -7.47
N ARG A 582 -3.15 -13.90 -7.00
CA ARG A 582 -4.11 -15.01 -6.88
C ARG A 582 -5.33 -14.63 -6.02
N GLU A 583 -5.12 -14.04 -4.85
CA GLU A 583 -6.19 -13.67 -3.94
C GLU A 583 -7.07 -12.53 -4.46
N LYS A 584 -6.49 -11.53 -5.12
CA LYS A 584 -7.21 -10.29 -5.44
C LYS A 584 -7.75 -10.25 -6.87
N THR A 585 -7.08 -10.89 -7.83
CA THR A 585 -7.50 -10.84 -9.25
C THR A 585 -8.39 -12.02 -9.65
N LEU A 586 -8.23 -13.20 -9.02
CA LEU A 586 -9.08 -14.38 -9.27
C LEU A 586 -10.38 -14.42 -8.44
N ALA A 587 -10.48 -13.62 -7.36
CA ALA A 587 -11.63 -13.66 -6.44
C ALA A 587 -12.98 -13.24 -7.04
N GLY A 588 -12.99 -12.66 -8.24
CA GLY A 588 -14.24 -12.30 -8.90
C GLY A 588 -14.67 -13.34 -9.92
N ILE A 589 -15.26 -14.43 -9.44
CA ILE A 589 -16.09 -15.32 -10.27
C ILE A 589 -17.16 -14.44 -10.93
N SER A 590 -17.26 -14.50 -12.26
CA SER A 590 -18.28 -13.76 -12.99
C SER A 590 -19.64 -14.36 -12.69
N ASP A 591 -20.53 -13.59 -12.07
CA ASP A 591 -21.94 -13.97 -11.94
C ASP A 591 -22.54 -14.32 -13.30
N ARG A 592 -22.07 -13.69 -14.38
CA ARG A 592 -22.69 -13.81 -15.71
C ARG A 592 -22.87 -15.24 -16.23
N PHE A 593 -21.95 -16.13 -15.89
CA PHE A 593 -22.01 -17.54 -16.27
C PHE A 593 -22.39 -18.40 -15.06
N ALA A 594 -23.28 -17.89 -14.20
CA ALA A 594 -23.65 -18.53 -12.94
C ALA A 594 -24.14 -19.95 -13.19
N MET A 595 -25.04 -20.14 -14.17
CA MET A 595 -25.57 -21.46 -14.50
C MET A 595 -24.49 -22.41 -15.03
N GLU A 596 -23.64 -21.96 -15.95
CA GLU A 596 -22.53 -22.78 -16.48
C GLU A 596 -21.49 -23.13 -15.41
N GLN A 597 -21.38 -22.30 -14.38
CA GLN A 597 -20.55 -22.52 -13.20
C GLN A 597 -21.25 -23.31 -12.09
N GLY A 598 -22.47 -23.79 -12.35
CA GLY A 598 -23.23 -24.64 -11.42
C GLY A 598 -23.81 -23.91 -10.23
N PHE A 599 -23.87 -22.57 -10.24
CA PHE A 599 -24.58 -21.83 -9.20
C PHE A 599 -26.06 -22.11 -9.27
N ILE A 600 -26.64 -22.28 -8.09
CA ILE A 600 -28.06 -22.48 -7.90
C ILE A 600 -28.60 -21.17 -7.35
N ASN A 601 -29.41 -20.47 -8.15
CA ASN A 601 -29.99 -19.17 -7.78
C ASN A 601 -31.52 -19.21 -7.62
N LYS A 602 -32.12 -20.39 -7.81
CA LYS A 602 -33.54 -20.64 -7.64
C LYS A 602 -33.74 -21.53 -6.41
N TRP A 603 -34.46 -21.02 -5.42
CA TRP A 603 -34.64 -21.67 -4.12
C TRP A 603 -36.08 -21.53 -3.61
N ARG A 604 -36.50 -22.46 -2.77
CA ARG A 604 -37.58 -22.20 -1.81
C ARG A 604 -36.97 -21.55 -0.59
N ILE A 605 -37.44 -20.37 -0.19
CA ILE A 605 -36.96 -19.67 1.00
C ILE A 605 -38.07 -19.53 2.05
N CYS A 606 -37.70 -19.54 3.33
CA CYS A 606 -38.63 -19.35 4.45
C CYS A 606 -37.97 -18.52 5.57
N GLY A 607 -38.65 -17.46 6.02
CA GLY A 607 -38.17 -16.52 7.02
C GLY A 607 -38.96 -15.21 6.96
N PRO A 608 -38.46 -14.13 7.59
CA PRO A 608 -37.32 -14.12 8.49
C PRO A 608 -37.70 -14.61 9.90
N PHE A 609 -36.77 -15.31 10.55
CA PHE A 609 -36.81 -15.69 11.96
C PHE A 609 -35.90 -14.78 12.79
N ASP A 610 -36.06 -14.78 14.10
CA ASP A 610 -35.30 -13.93 15.01
C ASP A 610 -33.81 -14.33 15.08
N ASN A 611 -32.91 -13.34 15.03
CA ASN A 611 -31.47 -13.51 15.24
C ASN A 611 -30.89 -12.44 16.17
N VAL A 612 -31.71 -11.84 17.04
CA VAL A 612 -31.21 -10.90 18.05
C VAL A 612 -30.13 -11.57 18.90
N GLY A 613 -29.03 -10.86 19.15
CA GLY A 613 -27.86 -11.39 19.85
C GLY A 613 -27.10 -12.48 19.07
N LYS A 614 -27.37 -12.66 17.77
CA LYS A 614 -26.82 -13.73 16.92
C LYS A 614 -27.23 -15.15 17.35
N GLU A 615 -28.22 -15.27 18.24
CA GLU A 615 -28.67 -16.55 18.78
C GLU A 615 -29.40 -17.41 17.75
N GLY A 616 -30.02 -16.76 16.76
CA GLY A 616 -30.79 -17.40 15.70
C GLY A 616 -29.98 -18.43 14.92
N HIS A 617 -28.66 -18.27 14.82
CA HIS A 617 -27.78 -19.27 14.20
C HIS A 617 -27.90 -20.65 14.87
N ASN A 618 -27.91 -20.71 16.20
CA ASN A 618 -27.98 -21.96 16.95
C ASN A 618 -29.40 -22.35 17.36
N ARG A 619 -30.35 -21.40 17.37
CA ARG A 619 -31.75 -21.68 17.69
C ARG A 619 -32.40 -22.51 16.59
N VAL A 620 -32.99 -23.64 16.95
CA VAL A 620 -33.73 -24.50 16.03
C VAL A 620 -35.08 -23.84 15.72
N TYR A 621 -35.39 -23.67 14.43
CA TYR A 621 -36.69 -23.23 13.94
C TYR A 621 -37.36 -24.35 13.14
N GLY A 622 -38.68 -24.24 12.94
CA GLY A 622 -39.49 -25.29 12.31
C GLY A 622 -38.96 -25.84 10.97
N PRO A 623 -38.41 -25.03 10.05
CA PRO A 623 -37.79 -25.54 8.83
C PRO A 623 -36.67 -26.58 9.04
N GLU A 624 -35.96 -26.56 10.17
CA GLU A 624 -34.91 -27.54 10.50
C GLU A 624 -35.46 -28.87 10.99
N GLU A 625 -36.66 -28.87 11.59
CA GLU A 625 -37.28 -30.08 12.15
C GLU A 625 -37.90 -30.97 11.07
N GLY A 626 -38.08 -30.42 9.87
CA GLY A 626 -38.57 -31.11 8.69
C GLY A 626 -39.12 -30.13 7.67
N VAL A 627 -38.66 -30.23 6.42
CA VAL A 627 -39.12 -29.36 5.35
C VAL A 627 -40.51 -29.78 4.88
N ASP A 628 -41.53 -29.05 5.32
CA ASP A 628 -42.89 -29.08 4.79
C ASP A 628 -43.18 -27.77 4.06
N LEU A 629 -43.21 -27.81 2.72
CA LEU A 629 -43.43 -26.65 1.87
C LEU A 629 -44.83 -26.01 2.03
N THR A 630 -45.75 -26.66 2.74
CA THR A 630 -47.10 -26.16 3.03
C THR A 630 -47.23 -25.55 4.42
N ALA A 631 -46.22 -25.73 5.28
CA ALA A 631 -46.23 -25.23 6.64
C ALA A 631 -46.05 -23.71 6.71
N SER A 632 -46.50 -23.14 7.83
CA SER A 632 -46.28 -21.75 8.22
C SER A 632 -45.79 -21.72 9.66
N TYR A 633 -44.88 -20.80 9.96
CA TYR A 633 -44.18 -20.70 11.23
C TYR A 633 -44.30 -19.29 11.80
N THR A 634 -44.06 -19.15 13.10
CA THR A 634 -43.90 -17.86 13.74
C THR A 634 -42.48 -17.34 13.46
N GLY A 635 -42.39 -16.31 12.64
CA GLY A 635 -41.17 -15.56 12.32
C GLY A 635 -40.87 -14.46 13.35
N LYS A 636 -39.96 -13.56 12.97
CA LYS A 636 -39.53 -12.45 13.83
C LYS A 636 -40.72 -11.54 14.16
N GLU A 637 -40.78 -11.09 15.42
CA GLU A 637 -41.85 -10.23 15.95
C GLU A 637 -43.27 -10.80 15.81
N GLY A 638 -43.41 -12.13 15.63
CA GLY A 638 -44.69 -12.79 15.49
C GLY A 638 -45.26 -12.77 14.07
N GLU A 639 -44.50 -12.29 13.08
CA GLU A 639 -44.91 -12.37 11.67
C GLU A 639 -45.00 -13.82 11.19
N THR A 640 -45.74 -14.06 10.10
CA THR A 640 -45.84 -15.41 9.53
C THR A 640 -44.67 -15.66 8.58
N ALA A 641 -43.86 -16.67 8.86
CA ALA A 641 -42.83 -17.17 7.95
C ALA A 641 -43.38 -18.40 7.19
N SER A 642 -43.40 -18.32 5.87
CA SER A 642 -43.87 -19.41 4.99
C SER A 642 -42.95 -19.58 3.80
N TRP A 643 -42.94 -20.77 3.18
CA TRP A 643 -42.13 -21.04 2.01
C TRP A 643 -42.60 -20.25 0.78
N LYS A 644 -41.67 -19.57 0.10
CA LYS A 644 -41.90 -18.90 -1.19
C LYS A 644 -40.75 -19.16 -2.14
N VAL A 645 -40.97 -18.93 -3.44
CA VAL A 645 -39.91 -19.03 -4.45
C VAL A 645 -39.08 -17.76 -4.42
N CYS A 646 -37.77 -17.92 -4.41
CA CYS A 646 -36.79 -16.87 -4.70
C CYS A 646 -36.01 -17.28 -5.93
N GLU A 647 -35.94 -16.41 -6.93
CA GLU A 647 -35.27 -16.66 -8.20
C GLU A 647 -34.65 -15.35 -8.69
N GLY A 648 -33.34 -15.39 -8.96
CA GLY A 648 -32.63 -14.35 -9.67
C GLY A 648 -32.60 -14.62 -11.18
N PRO A 649 -32.17 -13.66 -12.00
CA PRO A 649 -31.88 -13.90 -13.41
C PRO A 649 -30.77 -14.96 -13.58
N GLU A 650 -30.82 -15.73 -14.67
CA GLU A 650 -29.88 -16.86 -14.93
C GLU A 650 -28.40 -16.47 -14.86
N TRP A 651 -28.08 -15.20 -15.12
CA TRP A 651 -26.72 -14.66 -15.05
C TRP A 651 -26.30 -14.22 -13.64
N GLN A 652 -27.06 -14.51 -12.59
CA GLN A 652 -26.74 -14.11 -11.21
C GLN A 652 -26.61 -15.37 -10.35
N GLY A 653 -25.45 -15.57 -9.72
CA GLY A 653 -25.21 -16.66 -8.77
C GLY A 653 -25.63 -16.29 -7.34
N TYR A 654 -25.63 -15.00 -7.00
CA TYR A 654 -26.05 -14.50 -5.70
C TYR A 654 -27.56 -14.59 -5.49
N VAL A 655 -27.97 -15.19 -4.39
CA VAL A 655 -29.37 -15.20 -3.92
C VAL A 655 -29.54 -14.06 -2.92
N ASP A 656 -30.14 -12.97 -3.38
CA ASP A 656 -30.40 -11.77 -2.58
C ASP A 656 -31.64 -11.99 -1.69
N LEU A 657 -31.42 -12.28 -0.41
CA LEU A 657 -32.47 -12.46 0.59
C LEU A 657 -33.01 -11.11 1.10
N LYS A 658 -32.18 -10.07 1.09
CA LYS A 658 -32.59 -8.71 1.48
C LYS A 658 -33.69 -8.19 0.56
N ALA A 659 -33.59 -8.43 -0.74
CA ALA A 659 -34.65 -8.10 -1.69
C ALA A 659 -35.97 -8.87 -1.47
N GLN A 660 -35.96 -9.92 -0.64
CA GLN A 660 -37.13 -10.77 -0.40
C GLN A 660 -37.88 -10.44 0.88
N TYR A 661 -37.31 -9.71 1.83
CA TYR A 661 -37.91 -9.51 3.15
C TYR A 661 -37.77 -8.06 3.62
N ASP A 662 -38.83 -7.54 4.25
CA ASP A 662 -38.82 -6.19 4.81
C ASP A 662 -37.96 -6.10 6.09
N GLN A 663 -37.91 -7.18 6.87
CA GLN A 663 -37.02 -7.32 8.03
C GLN A 663 -35.71 -8.00 7.61
N ASP A 664 -34.61 -7.27 7.67
CA ASP A 664 -33.30 -7.68 7.15
C ASP A 664 -32.14 -7.49 8.15
N ASN A 665 -32.42 -7.08 9.38
CA ASN A 665 -31.43 -6.89 10.45
C ASN A 665 -31.69 -7.85 11.61
N PHE A 666 -30.66 -8.53 12.10
CA PHE A 666 -30.80 -9.56 13.14
C PHE A 666 -31.91 -10.56 12.80
N VAL A 667 -31.78 -11.20 11.63
CA VAL A 667 -32.74 -12.19 11.10
C VAL A 667 -32.05 -13.47 10.63
N VAL A 668 -32.82 -14.56 10.52
CA VAL A 668 -32.41 -15.81 9.87
C VAL A 668 -33.42 -16.18 8.78
N ALA A 669 -32.97 -16.72 7.65
CA ALA A 669 -33.83 -17.38 6.69
C ALA A 669 -33.27 -18.74 6.30
N TYR A 670 -34.18 -19.62 5.90
CA TYR A 670 -33.85 -20.91 5.34
C TYR A 670 -33.99 -20.89 3.83
N ALA A 671 -33.16 -21.65 3.15
CA ALA A 671 -33.27 -21.92 1.72
C ALA A 671 -33.17 -23.42 1.49
N VAL A 672 -34.11 -24.03 0.76
CA VAL A 672 -34.11 -25.46 0.44
C VAL A 672 -34.11 -25.72 -1.06
N ASN A 673 -33.38 -26.76 -1.46
CA ASN A 673 -33.33 -27.31 -2.80
C ASN A 673 -33.15 -28.84 -2.77
N TRP A 674 -33.47 -29.53 -3.85
CA TRP A 674 -33.34 -30.97 -4.02
C TRP A 674 -32.41 -31.30 -5.18
N ILE A 675 -31.46 -32.18 -4.92
CA ILE A 675 -30.44 -32.64 -5.88
C ILE A 675 -30.72 -34.10 -6.20
N THR A 676 -30.89 -34.44 -7.48
CA THR A 676 -31.05 -35.83 -7.91
C THR A 676 -29.85 -36.27 -8.73
N LEU A 677 -29.24 -37.39 -8.32
CA LEU A 677 -28.18 -38.06 -9.07
C LEU A 677 -28.69 -39.37 -9.67
N ASP A 678 -28.39 -39.59 -10.95
CA ASP A 678 -28.66 -40.84 -11.65
C ASP A 678 -27.74 -41.99 -11.19
N GLN A 679 -26.54 -41.63 -10.74
CA GLN A 679 -25.48 -42.52 -10.27
C GLN A 679 -24.89 -42.03 -8.95
N GLY A 680 -24.54 -42.96 -8.07
CA GLY A 680 -23.91 -42.67 -6.79
C GLY A 680 -23.55 -43.95 -6.03
N PRO A 681 -22.89 -43.84 -4.86
CA PRO A 681 -22.52 -42.59 -4.20
C PRO A 681 -21.44 -41.81 -4.95
N LYS A 682 -21.52 -40.48 -4.91
CA LYS A 682 -20.54 -39.56 -5.52
C LYS A 682 -20.01 -38.60 -4.47
N GLU A 683 -18.70 -38.46 -4.39
CA GLU A 683 -18.06 -37.42 -3.57
C GLU A 683 -18.15 -36.09 -4.32
N VAL A 684 -18.58 -35.05 -3.62
CA VAL A 684 -18.78 -33.71 -4.16
C VAL A 684 -18.42 -32.67 -3.11
N GLU A 685 -18.26 -31.42 -3.52
CA GLU A 685 -18.13 -30.28 -2.62
C GLU A 685 -19.38 -29.39 -2.73
N PHE A 686 -19.98 -29.06 -1.59
CA PHE A 686 -20.85 -27.90 -1.51
C PHE A 686 -19.99 -26.68 -1.30
N ARG A 687 -20.07 -25.72 -2.23
CA ARG A 687 -19.36 -24.45 -2.13
C ARG A 687 -20.34 -23.36 -1.82
N VAL A 688 -20.16 -22.71 -0.68
CA VAL A 688 -21.15 -21.80 -0.09
C VAL A 688 -20.49 -20.46 0.24
N GLY A 689 -21.13 -19.38 -0.19
CA GLY A 689 -20.82 -18.02 0.24
C GLY A 689 -21.99 -17.47 1.02
N SER A 690 -21.79 -16.72 2.09
CA SER A 690 -22.91 -16.18 2.88
C SER A 690 -22.55 -14.83 3.47
N ASN A 691 -23.51 -13.90 3.44
CA ASN A 691 -23.40 -12.66 4.20
C ASN A 691 -23.82 -12.99 5.62
N ASP A 692 -22.88 -12.81 6.54
CA ASP A 692 -22.84 -13.33 7.89
C ASP A 692 -22.78 -14.87 7.99
N SER A 693 -23.68 -15.49 8.74
CA SER A 693 -23.49 -16.86 9.22
C SER A 693 -24.24 -17.89 8.39
N VAL A 694 -23.70 -19.11 8.28
CA VAL A 694 -24.33 -20.20 7.52
C VAL A 694 -24.33 -21.54 8.26
N LYS A 695 -25.42 -22.30 8.15
CA LYS A 695 -25.44 -23.75 8.36
C LYS A 695 -25.93 -24.48 7.12
N VAL A 696 -25.38 -25.67 6.90
CA VAL A 696 -25.75 -26.54 5.78
C VAL A 696 -26.21 -27.88 6.33
N PHE A 697 -27.38 -28.32 5.88
CA PHE A 697 -27.96 -29.62 6.20
C PHE A 697 -28.13 -30.44 4.92
N LEU A 698 -27.74 -31.71 4.99
CA LEU A 698 -27.95 -32.70 3.93
C LEU A 698 -28.84 -33.82 4.47
N ASN A 699 -30.01 -34.00 3.85
CA ASN A 699 -31.00 -35.01 4.26
C ASN A 699 -31.35 -34.92 5.77
N GLY A 700 -31.53 -33.69 6.27
CA GLY A 700 -31.87 -33.42 7.67
C GLY A 700 -30.70 -33.51 8.65
N LYS A 701 -29.47 -33.83 8.20
CA LYS A 701 -28.28 -33.86 9.04
C LYS A 701 -27.41 -32.63 8.80
N GLU A 702 -27.02 -31.94 9.87
CA GLU A 702 -26.03 -30.85 9.80
C GLU A 702 -24.69 -31.40 9.28
N VAL A 703 -24.18 -30.81 8.19
CA VAL A 703 -22.88 -31.16 7.58
C VAL A 703 -21.88 -30.01 7.65
N TRP A 704 -22.35 -28.78 7.91
CA TRP A 704 -21.49 -27.61 8.08
C TRP A 704 -22.15 -26.54 8.95
N THR A 705 -21.32 -25.80 9.70
CA THR A 705 -21.74 -24.67 10.53
C THR A 705 -20.62 -23.63 10.60
N ASN A 706 -20.93 -22.37 10.32
CA ASN A 706 -19.98 -21.27 10.41
C ASN A 706 -20.66 -19.99 10.98
N PRO A 707 -20.49 -19.69 12.28
CA PRO A 707 -21.18 -18.61 12.99
C PRO A 707 -20.42 -17.27 12.95
N ILE A 708 -19.93 -16.85 11.79
CA ILE A 708 -19.16 -15.60 11.64
C ILE A 708 -20.00 -14.47 11.02
N SER A 709 -19.59 -13.21 11.25
CA SER A 709 -20.12 -12.05 10.55
C SER A 709 -19.15 -11.65 9.43
N ARG A 710 -19.62 -11.58 8.18
CA ARG A 710 -18.77 -11.37 6.98
C ARG A 710 -19.58 -10.92 5.75
N PRO A 711 -18.97 -10.27 4.74
CA PRO A 711 -19.60 -10.18 3.42
C PRO A 711 -19.70 -11.56 2.76
N ALA A 712 -20.64 -11.72 1.82
CA ALA A 712 -20.74 -12.95 1.01
C ALA A 712 -19.74 -12.93 -0.15
N SER A 713 -18.89 -13.94 -0.26
CA SER A 713 -18.15 -14.23 -1.50
C SER A 713 -18.40 -15.66 -1.95
N ALA A 714 -18.41 -15.91 -3.26
CA ALA A 714 -18.56 -17.26 -3.76
C ALA A 714 -17.44 -18.18 -3.23
N ASP A 715 -17.80 -19.40 -2.84
CA ASP A 715 -16.89 -20.45 -2.35
C ASP A 715 -16.17 -20.15 -1.01
N ASP A 716 -16.65 -19.21 -0.19
CA ASP A 716 -16.05 -18.95 1.14
C ASP A 716 -15.92 -20.23 2.01
N ASP A 717 -16.92 -21.11 1.95
CA ASP A 717 -16.97 -22.39 2.64
C ASP A 717 -16.99 -23.54 1.62
N ILE A 718 -16.05 -24.47 1.75
CA ILE A 718 -15.98 -25.69 0.93
C ILE A 718 -16.27 -26.89 1.83
N VAL A 719 -17.43 -27.52 1.61
CA VAL A 719 -17.94 -28.61 2.45
C VAL A 719 -17.91 -29.93 1.66
N PRO A 720 -16.94 -30.83 1.92
CA PRO A 720 -16.91 -32.13 1.27
C PRO A 720 -18.06 -33.01 1.79
N VAL A 721 -18.86 -33.55 0.87
CA VAL A 721 -20.00 -34.42 1.18
C VAL A 721 -20.09 -35.60 0.21
N THR A 722 -20.80 -36.64 0.60
CA THR A 722 -21.10 -37.78 -0.28
C THR A 722 -22.59 -37.78 -0.59
N LEU A 723 -22.94 -37.60 -1.86
CA LEU A 723 -24.33 -37.69 -2.31
C LEU A 723 -24.65 -39.15 -2.70
N PRO A 724 -25.70 -39.76 -2.14
CA PRO A 724 -26.18 -41.06 -2.58
C PRO A 724 -26.80 -40.98 -3.99
N LYS A 725 -26.98 -42.14 -4.63
CA LYS A 725 -27.85 -42.24 -5.81
C LYS A 725 -29.29 -41.85 -5.43
N GLY A 726 -29.97 -41.12 -6.30
CA GLY A 726 -31.33 -40.63 -6.08
C GLY A 726 -31.35 -39.20 -5.55
N THR A 727 -32.46 -38.82 -4.91
CA THR A 727 -32.68 -37.45 -4.46
C THR A 727 -32.14 -37.22 -3.06
N SER A 728 -31.40 -36.13 -2.89
CA SER A 728 -30.99 -35.57 -1.61
C SER A 728 -31.57 -34.17 -1.42
N GLN A 729 -31.98 -33.86 -0.20
CA GLN A 729 -32.42 -32.52 0.20
C GLN A 729 -31.23 -31.74 0.77
N VAL A 730 -31.04 -30.51 0.31
CA VAL A 730 -30.11 -29.54 0.90
C VAL A 730 -30.90 -28.39 1.47
N LEU A 731 -30.69 -28.12 2.76
CA LEU A 731 -31.27 -27.00 3.47
C LEU A 731 -30.12 -26.11 3.98
N LEU A 732 -30.21 -24.83 3.69
CA LEU A 732 -29.32 -23.80 4.19
C LEU A 732 -30.05 -22.99 5.26
N LYS A 733 -29.30 -22.52 6.25
CA LYS A 733 -29.73 -21.53 7.21
C LYS A 733 -28.77 -20.35 7.15
N ILE A 734 -29.26 -19.19 6.77
CA ILE A 734 -28.45 -17.97 6.59
C ILE A 734 -28.87 -16.95 7.65
N GLY A 735 -27.96 -16.63 8.57
CA GLY A 735 -28.19 -15.65 9.63
C GLY A 735 -27.52 -14.32 9.29
N GLN A 736 -28.18 -13.22 9.64
CA GLN A 736 -27.82 -11.85 9.29
C GLN A 736 -27.83 -10.94 10.52
N THR A 737 -26.90 -9.99 10.57
CA THR A 737 -26.66 -9.01 11.63
C THR A 737 -26.73 -7.56 11.13
N GLY A 738 -26.59 -7.31 9.81
CA GLY A 738 -26.99 -6.05 9.17
C GLY A 738 -26.33 -5.75 7.81
N ARG A 739 -26.73 -4.64 7.17
CA ARG A 739 -26.34 -4.22 5.80
C ARG A 739 -26.90 -5.14 4.69
N ASP A 740 -26.11 -5.99 4.05
CA ASP A 740 -26.54 -6.83 2.91
C ASP A 740 -26.86 -8.25 3.34
N TRP A 741 -27.74 -8.97 2.65
CA TRP A 741 -28.16 -10.30 3.09
C TRP A 741 -28.44 -11.24 1.92
N GLY A 742 -27.78 -12.40 1.93
CA GLY A 742 -27.90 -13.38 0.87
C GLY A 742 -26.76 -14.39 0.88
N PHE A 743 -26.74 -15.25 -0.14
CA PHE A 743 -25.77 -16.35 -0.24
C PHE A 743 -25.48 -16.77 -1.68
N TYR A 744 -24.35 -17.46 -1.87
CA TYR A 744 -23.99 -18.21 -3.06
C TYR A 744 -24.02 -19.70 -2.73
N PHE A 745 -24.45 -20.54 -3.67
CA PHE A 745 -24.35 -21.99 -3.51
C PHE A 745 -24.13 -22.67 -4.86
N ARG A 746 -23.17 -23.61 -4.90
CA ARG A 746 -22.95 -24.52 -6.04
C ARG A 746 -22.42 -25.86 -5.58
N ILE A 747 -22.49 -26.84 -6.48
CA ILE A 747 -22.03 -28.22 -6.23
C ILE A 747 -20.96 -28.56 -7.26
N THR A 748 -19.76 -28.90 -6.81
CA THR A 748 -18.62 -29.17 -7.68
C THR A 748 -18.00 -30.55 -7.46
N GLU A 749 -17.23 -31.01 -8.44
CA GLU A 749 -16.34 -32.16 -8.27
C GLU A 749 -15.27 -31.85 -7.18
N PRO A 750 -14.74 -32.85 -6.47
CA PRO A 750 -13.77 -32.63 -5.38
C PRO A 750 -12.51 -31.89 -5.83
N ASN A 751 -12.03 -30.94 -5.01
CA ASN A 751 -10.87 -30.08 -5.26
C ASN A 751 -10.94 -29.33 -6.61
N SER A 752 -12.15 -28.98 -7.08
CA SER A 752 -12.37 -28.35 -8.37
C SER A 752 -13.52 -27.35 -8.32
N THR A 753 -13.51 -26.37 -9.23
CA THR A 753 -14.64 -25.47 -9.51
C THR A 753 -15.59 -26.03 -10.58
N THR A 754 -15.32 -27.24 -11.09
CA THR A 754 -16.14 -27.89 -12.14
C THR A 754 -17.48 -28.36 -11.55
N PRO A 755 -18.63 -27.98 -12.14
CA PRO A 755 -19.93 -28.46 -11.68
C PRO A 755 -20.07 -29.98 -11.76
N VAL A 756 -20.81 -30.56 -10.82
CA VAL A 756 -21.09 -32.01 -10.82
C VAL A 756 -21.90 -32.39 -12.04
N SER A 757 -21.32 -33.23 -12.90
CA SER A 757 -22.02 -33.79 -14.06
C SER A 757 -23.17 -34.72 -13.64
N GLY A 758 -24.31 -34.60 -14.33
CA GLY A 758 -25.50 -35.46 -14.13
C GLY A 758 -26.38 -35.13 -12.92
N ALA A 759 -26.12 -34.01 -12.23
CA ALA A 759 -26.96 -33.55 -11.13
C ALA A 759 -28.17 -32.74 -11.64
N GLU A 760 -29.38 -33.19 -11.29
CA GLU A 760 -30.62 -32.45 -11.52
C GLU A 760 -31.03 -31.67 -10.27
N ILE A 761 -31.30 -30.37 -10.42
CA ILE A 761 -31.60 -29.44 -9.33
C ILE A 761 -33.08 -29.03 -9.40
N SER A 762 -33.78 -29.09 -8.27
CA SER A 762 -35.22 -28.78 -8.20
C SER A 762 -35.59 -28.05 -6.91
N ILE A 763 -36.46 -27.04 -7.03
CA ILE A 763 -37.04 -26.34 -5.88
C ILE A 763 -38.25 -27.05 -5.26
N ASP A 764 -38.69 -28.17 -5.85
CA ASP A 764 -39.75 -29.01 -5.32
C ASP A 764 -39.22 -30.43 -5.13
N PRO A 765 -39.69 -31.17 -4.10
CA PRO A 765 -39.35 -32.57 -3.95
C PRO A 765 -39.83 -33.33 -5.20
N PRO A 766 -38.98 -34.15 -5.84
CA PRO A 766 -39.37 -34.94 -7.00
C PRO A 766 -40.53 -35.87 -6.64
N LYS A 767 -41.45 -36.06 -7.60
CA LYS A 767 -42.69 -36.80 -7.44
C LYS A 767 -42.50 -38.32 -7.37
#